data_AF-A0ABD3MEE8-F1
#
_entry.id   AF-A0ABD3MEE8-F1
#
_cell.length_a   1.000
_cell.length_b   1.000
_cell.length_c   1.000
_cell.angle_alpha   90.00
_cell.angle_beta   90.00
_cell.angle_gamma   90.00
#
_symmetry.space_group_name_H-M   'P 1'
#
loop_
_entity.id
_entity.type
_entity.pdbx_description
1 polymer ?
#
loop_
_entity_poly.entity_id
_entity_poly.type
_entity_poly.pdbx_seq_one_letter_code
_entity_poly.pdbx_strand_id
1 'polypeptide(L)'
;MKSSSSSSSSTSSLPSLSSWLDIPPDCDFGLLNVPFGVCSFPPPPSPVLDDAAAPERERVVVVSTIDPSSPRCCTAMGNVVVDLHLLAEAGLLDDLDDDVDDFHPRVVFSMPNLDSFLRCERRTWIAVRDRLIGLFLLHDYDDDDDDDDFRTTTTKIKADDRLRTNHPLRDAALRPMSSAVVRHHVPCTIGDYTDFYSSREHATNVGVMFRGKDDALQPNWLHVPIGYHGRSSSIDVSSSSTTTTTTTAGGVVRRPCGQVMIDPADPKRGSKYGPTRSLDFELEVAFVVGGRTNVERVVGDGGEYHYDTIGRPMNAEEAKDRIFGYVLMNDWSARDVQKWEYVPLGPFTSKNFATTISPWIVTTMALEPYRCATSAAEQGNRDGSGDPVPLEYLSDPDYGSYDVNLSVSLRPSSSSVSTVVCRSNLRHMYWSSVQQLVHHSVTGCPMRAGDLLGSGTISGSERGSFGSMLELSWGGTRDVDLDGGVGRRFLEDGDVVMMEGWCEGGRGPGRVGFGACSARILPAVPFPCDSREGGEERQPPRRYTRFRLRDASPTSTFAWRARIALTAKGVPYETIGPISLEERCRTEGGVCASSITDDAPTRRTTPALEFVDGGNGVVRITQSHAMVDFLESAFPNRGGLLIPPDPVARAKVWEAAEAIDSVVQEIADIVGGAGERAGMTGSSSICPVEDGLSRLEALLAPYHAPQEGTRSAVGGPFTIGTHGPNIADVCLVPLLHNARGYGIDSSLYPTLTSIEMACTHHPWFRGAAPE
;
A
#
# COMPACT_ATOMS: atom_id res chain seq x y z
N MET A 1 -9.03 26.10 66.00
CA MET A 1 -9.66 27.28 65.38
C MET A 1 -8.99 27.50 64.03
N LYS A 2 -9.81 27.76 63.01
CA LYS A 2 -9.47 27.85 61.58
C LYS A 2 -8.50 29.02 61.29
N SER A 3 -7.57 28.82 60.35
CA SER A 3 -7.23 29.86 59.37
C SER A 3 -6.75 29.20 58.07
N SER A 4 -7.65 29.22 57.10
CA SER A 4 -7.45 28.94 55.68
C SER A 4 -6.65 30.06 55.02
N SER A 5 -5.64 29.72 54.23
CA SER A 5 -5.14 30.57 53.15
C SER A 5 -5.14 29.75 51.86
N SER A 6 -6.10 30.07 51.01
CA SER A 6 -6.28 29.60 49.65
C SER A 6 -5.10 30.00 48.77
N SER A 7 -4.35 29.03 48.24
CA SER A 7 -3.50 29.23 47.07
C SER A 7 -4.39 29.12 45.82
N SER A 8 -4.69 30.26 45.21
CA SER A 8 -5.26 30.32 43.87
C SER A 8 -4.29 29.69 42.89
N SER A 9 -4.64 28.55 42.31
CA SER A 9 -3.97 28.01 41.13
C SER A 9 -4.29 28.92 39.95
N SER A 10 -3.36 29.82 39.62
CA SER A 10 -3.37 30.47 38.32
C SER A 10 -2.95 29.42 37.28
N THR A 11 -3.94 28.79 36.65
CA THR A 11 -3.75 28.17 35.34
C THR A 11 -3.37 29.29 34.39
N SER A 12 -2.08 29.44 34.07
CA SER A 12 -1.64 30.25 32.94
C SER A 12 -2.18 29.57 31.68
N SER A 13 -3.31 30.07 31.18
CA SER A 13 -3.79 29.72 29.86
C SER A 13 -2.76 30.25 28.87
N LEU A 14 -2.06 29.37 28.16
CA LEU A 14 -1.31 29.73 26.95
C LEU A 14 -2.20 30.63 26.08
N PRO A 15 -1.66 31.69 25.44
CA PRO A 15 -2.44 32.54 24.56
C PRO A 15 -3.15 31.67 23.51
N SER A 16 -4.49 31.77 23.42
CA SER A 16 -5.26 30.90 22.53
C SER A 16 -4.97 31.25 21.07
N LEU A 17 -4.15 30.44 20.40
CA LEU A 17 -3.99 30.48 18.95
C LEU A 17 -5.37 30.43 18.29
N SER A 18 -5.64 31.40 17.41
CA SER A 18 -6.94 31.57 16.77
C SER A 18 -6.81 31.46 15.25
N SER A 19 -7.63 30.60 14.64
CA SER A 19 -7.63 30.40 13.19
C SER A 19 -8.74 31.18 12.50
N TRP A 20 -8.53 31.58 11.24
CA TRP A 20 -9.60 32.08 10.38
C TRP A 20 -10.48 30.97 9.79
N LEU A 21 -10.02 29.72 9.88
CA LEU A 21 -10.83 28.54 9.62
C LEU A 21 -11.63 28.20 10.87
N ASP A 22 -12.91 27.86 10.70
CA ASP A 22 -13.75 27.39 11.81
C ASP A 22 -13.35 25.95 12.19
N ILE A 23 -12.68 25.82 13.34
CA ILE A 23 -12.17 24.55 13.87
C ILE A 23 -12.94 24.21 15.16
N PRO A 24 -13.75 23.14 15.16
CA PRO A 24 -14.44 22.72 16.37
C PRO A 24 -13.46 22.38 17.51
N PRO A 25 -13.78 22.71 18.79
CA PRO A 25 -12.89 22.45 19.93
C PRO A 25 -12.54 20.97 20.14
N ASP A 26 -13.44 20.07 19.74
CA ASP A 26 -13.31 18.62 19.86
C ASP A 26 -12.82 17.94 18.57
N CYS A 27 -12.41 18.73 17.56
CA CYS A 27 -11.87 18.23 16.31
C CYS A 27 -10.49 17.59 16.54
N ASP A 28 -10.26 16.42 15.95
CA ASP A 28 -8.94 15.78 15.97
C ASP A 28 -7.85 16.67 15.35
N PHE A 29 -8.20 17.44 14.32
CA PHE A 29 -7.25 18.21 13.51
C PHE A 29 -7.24 19.69 13.90
N GLY A 30 -7.02 19.96 15.19
CA GLY A 30 -6.80 21.31 15.70
C GLY A 30 -5.63 22.03 15.00
N LEU A 31 -5.56 23.36 15.16
CA LEU A 31 -4.50 24.19 14.59
C LEU A 31 -3.08 23.74 14.98
N LEU A 32 -2.95 23.12 16.16
CA LEU A 32 -1.70 22.57 16.66
C LEU A 32 -1.49 21.08 16.35
N ASN A 33 -2.39 20.42 15.64
CA ASN A 33 -2.14 19.03 15.25
C ASN A 33 -1.26 18.98 13.99
N VAL A 34 -1.74 19.54 12.88
CA VAL A 34 -1.05 19.56 11.56
C VAL A 34 -0.39 18.21 11.21
N PRO A 35 -1.16 17.10 11.15
CA PRO A 35 -0.58 15.81 10.80
C PRO A 35 -0.36 15.72 9.29
N PHE A 36 0.47 14.77 8.85
CA PHE A 36 0.79 14.59 7.42
C PHE A 36 0.22 13.27 6.90
N GLY A 37 -0.27 13.28 5.66
CA GLY A 37 -0.87 12.10 5.03
C GLY A 37 -0.83 12.19 3.51
N VAL A 38 -1.40 11.19 2.86
CA VAL A 38 -1.50 11.12 1.40
C VAL A 38 -2.95 10.93 0.98
N CYS A 39 -3.43 11.81 0.10
CA CYS A 39 -4.80 11.79 -0.38
C CYS A 39 -4.86 11.88 -1.90
N SER A 40 -5.91 11.33 -2.49
CA SER A 40 -6.35 11.65 -3.85
C SER A 40 -7.79 12.15 -3.83
N PHE A 41 -8.17 12.93 -4.82
CA PHE A 41 -9.50 13.51 -4.93
C PHE A 41 -10.22 12.92 -6.15
N PRO A 42 -11.55 12.75 -6.13
CA PRO A 42 -12.27 12.31 -7.31
C PRO A 42 -12.05 13.30 -8.46
N PRO A 43 -12.01 12.81 -9.71
CA PRO A 43 -11.94 13.70 -10.87
C PRO A 43 -13.16 14.64 -10.85
N PRO A 44 -13.00 15.90 -11.30
CA PRO A 44 -14.14 16.81 -11.40
C PRO A 44 -15.24 16.15 -12.26
N PRO A 45 -16.53 16.34 -11.91
CA PRO A 45 -17.61 15.82 -12.75
C PRO A 45 -17.43 16.33 -14.18
N SER A 46 -17.64 15.47 -15.17
CA SER A 46 -17.59 15.87 -16.58
C SER A 46 -18.44 17.11 -16.78
N PRO A 47 -17.95 18.13 -17.52
CA PRO A 47 -18.72 19.35 -17.72
C PRO A 47 -20.05 18.96 -18.36
N VAL A 48 -21.15 19.20 -17.63
CA VAL A 48 -22.47 19.28 -18.26
C VAL A 48 -22.37 20.48 -19.19
N LEU A 49 -22.40 20.22 -20.50
CA LEU A 49 -22.52 21.25 -21.51
C LEU A 49 -23.92 21.86 -21.36
N ASP A 50 -24.07 22.82 -20.45
CA ASP A 50 -25.22 23.72 -20.45
C ASP A 50 -24.79 25.17 -20.20
N ASP A 51 -25.21 25.96 -21.19
CA ASP A 51 -25.27 27.40 -21.38
C ASP A 51 -24.03 28.30 -21.21
N ALA A 52 -23.64 28.84 -22.38
CA ALA A 52 -22.77 29.99 -22.58
C ALA A 52 -23.43 31.29 -22.07
N ALA A 53 -23.48 31.48 -20.74
CA ALA A 53 -23.88 32.75 -20.15
C ALA A 53 -23.39 32.91 -18.69
N ALA A 54 -22.08 32.99 -18.47
CA ALA A 54 -21.53 33.50 -17.21
C ALA A 54 -20.50 34.60 -17.50
N PRO A 55 -20.58 35.77 -16.85
CA PRO A 55 -19.69 36.90 -17.13
C PRO A 55 -18.25 36.58 -16.73
N GLU A 56 -17.30 36.99 -17.58
CA GLU A 56 -15.85 36.95 -17.30
C GLU A 56 -15.52 37.79 -16.06
N ARG A 57 -15.43 37.14 -14.89
CA ARG A 57 -14.69 37.68 -13.74
C ARG A 57 -13.55 36.71 -13.46
N GLU A 58 -12.33 37.21 -13.61
CA GLU A 58 -11.04 36.61 -13.21
C GLU A 58 -11.07 35.10 -12.95
N ARG A 59 -11.08 34.31 -14.03
CA ARG A 59 -10.69 32.90 -13.95
C ARG A 59 -9.18 32.83 -13.75
N VAL A 60 -8.71 32.96 -12.51
CA VAL A 60 -7.38 32.49 -12.14
C VAL A 60 -7.44 30.97 -12.26
N VAL A 61 -6.91 30.43 -13.36
CA VAL A 61 -6.79 28.99 -13.54
C VAL A 61 -5.69 28.51 -12.59
N VAL A 62 -6.09 27.91 -11.47
CA VAL A 62 -5.17 27.14 -10.63
C VAL A 62 -4.81 25.88 -11.43
N VAL A 63 -3.74 25.95 -12.21
CA VAL A 63 -3.23 24.82 -12.99
C VAL A 63 -2.39 23.97 -12.04
N SER A 64 -2.93 22.85 -11.56
CA SER A 64 -2.07 21.79 -11.04
C SER A 64 -1.44 21.03 -12.20
N THR A 65 -0.15 20.77 -12.13
CA THR A 65 0.56 19.90 -13.10
C THR A 65 0.29 18.42 -12.88
N ILE A 66 -0.33 18.07 -11.75
CA ILE A 66 -0.65 16.70 -11.35
C ILE A 66 -2.15 16.45 -11.60
N ASP A 67 -2.50 15.22 -11.98
CA ASP A 67 -3.90 14.76 -12.09
C ASP A 67 -4.58 14.75 -10.70
N PRO A 68 -5.78 15.35 -10.50
CA PRO A 68 -6.49 15.36 -9.22
C PRO A 68 -6.72 13.96 -8.61
N SER A 69 -6.80 12.93 -9.45
CA SER A 69 -6.96 11.52 -9.04
C SER A 69 -5.67 10.85 -8.59
N SER A 70 -4.50 11.46 -8.83
CA SER A 70 -3.23 10.97 -8.33
C SER A 70 -3.08 11.22 -6.82
N PRO A 71 -2.43 10.30 -6.08
CA PRO A 71 -2.05 10.52 -4.68
C PRO A 71 -1.12 11.74 -4.53
N ARG A 72 -1.30 12.51 -3.46
CA ARG A 72 -0.54 13.74 -3.15
C ARG A 72 -0.31 13.89 -1.66
N CYS A 73 0.78 14.54 -1.30
CA CYS A 73 1.07 14.96 0.06
C CYS A 73 0.04 15.99 0.57
N CYS A 74 -0.52 15.74 1.74
CA CYS A 74 -1.55 16.56 2.36
C CYS A 74 -1.30 16.76 3.85
N THR A 75 -1.92 17.79 4.41
CA THR A 75 -2.14 17.91 5.87
C THR A 75 -3.65 18.03 6.17
N ALA A 76 -4.01 17.92 7.44
CA ALA A 76 -5.38 18.06 7.93
C ALA A 76 -5.50 19.27 8.86
N MET A 77 -6.54 20.08 8.69
CA MET A 77 -6.87 21.18 9.59
C MET A 77 -8.37 21.40 9.68
N GLY A 78 -8.92 21.37 10.89
CA GLY A 78 -10.36 21.30 11.11
C GLY A 78 -10.99 20.15 10.32
N ASN A 79 -12.03 20.49 9.55
CA ASN A 79 -12.75 19.53 8.70
C ASN A 79 -12.28 19.54 7.23
N VAL A 80 -11.08 20.05 6.95
CA VAL A 80 -10.52 20.10 5.59
C VAL A 80 -9.17 19.39 5.49
N VAL A 81 -8.93 18.87 4.30
CA VAL A 81 -7.63 18.41 3.81
C VAL A 81 -6.99 19.54 3.02
N VAL A 82 -5.71 19.77 3.27
CA VAL A 82 -4.91 20.82 2.64
C VAL A 82 -3.93 20.17 1.66
N ASP A 83 -4.01 20.52 0.38
CA ASP A 83 -3.10 20.05 -0.68
C ASP A 83 -1.76 20.81 -0.61
N LEU A 84 -0.71 20.14 -0.13
CA LEU A 84 0.61 20.76 0.07
C LEU A 84 1.31 21.11 -1.24
N HIS A 85 1.04 20.36 -2.31
CA HIS A 85 1.60 20.66 -3.62
C HIS A 85 1.06 21.98 -4.17
N LEU A 86 -0.26 22.22 -4.04
CA LEU A 86 -0.85 23.48 -4.47
C LEU A 86 -0.34 24.68 -3.67
N LEU A 87 -0.11 24.51 -2.36
CA LEU A 87 0.52 25.56 -1.55
C LEU A 87 1.97 25.83 -2.00
N ALA A 88 2.73 24.78 -2.31
CA ALA A 88 4.10 24.91 -2.81
C ALA A 88 4.16 25.59 -4.19
N GLU A 89 3.29 25.22 -5.13
CA GLU A 89 3.22 25.85 -6.47
C GLU A 89 2.84 27.33 -6.39
N ALA A 90 2.00 27.69 -5.42
CA ALA A 90 1.64 29.08 -5.15
C ALA A 90 2.75 29.88 -4.41
N GLY A 91 3.89 29.25 -4.10
CA GLY A 91 5.00 29.85 -3.37
C GLY A 91 4.69 30.15 -1.90
N LEU A 92 3.66 29.53 -1.33
CA LEU A 92 3.29 29.73 0.07
C LEU A 92 4.19 28.95 1.04
N LEU A 93 5.05 28.08 0.54
CA LEU A 93 6.02 27.31 1.33
C LEU A 93 7.47 27.69 0.97
N ASP A 94 7.69 28.80 0.26
CA ASP A 94 9.04 29.24 -0.16
C ASP A 94 9.75 30.03 0.96
N ASP A 95 8.99 30.65 1.88
CA ASP A 95 9.51 31.47 3.00
C ASP A 95 9.71 30.62 4.27
N LEU A 96 10.56 29.59 4.20
CA LEU A 96 11.01 28.84 5.37
C LEU A 96 12.28 29.47 5.93
N ASP A 97 12.58 29.27 7.22
CA ASP A 97 13.78 29.83 7.86
C ASP A 97 15.05 29.52 7.06
N ASP A 98 15.99 30.47 7.03
CA ASP A 98 17.23 30.43 6.22
C ASP A 98 18.13 29.21 6.53
N ASP A 99 17.91 28.54 7.65
CA ASP A 99 18.67 27.38 8.13
C ASP A 99 18.05 26.02 7.69
N VAL A 100 17.21 25.97 6.66
CA VAL A 100 16.66 24.69 6.13
C VAL A 100 17.43 24.27 4.87
N ASP A 101 18.35 23.32 4.99
CA ASP A 101 19.19 22.84 3.87
C ASP A 101 18.37 22.26 2.70
N ASP A 102 18.70 22.63 1.45
CA ASP A 102 18.33 22.00 0.16
C ASP A 102 16.88 21.46 0.07
N PHE A 103 15.92 22.11 0.74
CA PHE A 103 14.52 21.74 0.72
C PHE A 103 13.80 22.47 -0.42
N HIS A 104 13.23 21.70 -1.35
CA HIS A 104 12.44 22.24 -2.46
C HIS A 104 10.98 21.80 -2.32
N PRO A 105 10.11 22.60 -1.66
CA PRO A 105 8.73 22.22 -1.37
C PRO A 105 7.96 21.75 -2.61
N ARG A 106 8.17 22.39 -3.77
CA ARG A 106 7.51 22.04 -5.04
C ARG A 106 7.88 20.63 -5.50
N VAL A 107 9.15 20.26 -5.39
CA VAL A 107 9.64 18.92 -5.73
C VAL A 107 9.14 17.91 -4.71
N VAL A 108 9.34 18.19 -3.42
CA VAL A 108 9.01 17.26 -2.34
C VAL A 108 7.52 16.96 -2.28
N PHE A 109 6.66 17.97 -2.33
CA PHE A 109 5.21 17.77 -2.24
C PHE A 109 4.55 17.39 -3.56
N SER A 110 5.26 17.46 -4.69
CA SER A 110 4.79 16.86 -5.95
C SER A 110 4.86 15.32 -5.97
N MET A 111 5.57 14.72 -5.02
CA MET A 111 5.68 13.26 -4.91
C MET A 111 4.34 12.62 -4.52
N PRO A 112 4.09 11.37 -4.95
CA PRO A 112 2.85 10.66 -4.63
C PRO A 112 2.77 10.14 -3.19
N ASN A 113 3.84 10.35 -2.39
CA ASN A 113 3.97 9.90 -1.02
C ASN A 113 4.90 10.84 -0.22
N LEU A 114 4.96 10.65 1.10
CA LEU A 114 5.77 11.47 1.99
C LEU A 114 7.27 11.12 2.03
N ASP A 115 7.76 10.15 1.24
CA ASP A 115 9.12 9.59 1.39
C ASP A 115 10.21 10.68 1.35
N SER A 116 10.10 11.62 0.40
CA SER A 116 11.06 12.72 0.26
C SER A 116 11.01 13.69 1.43
N PHE A 117 9.81 13.95 1.97
CA PHE A 117 9.64 14.81 3.15
C PHE A 117 10.13 14.13 4.43
N LEU A 118 9.85 12.83 4.58
CA LEU A 118 10.31 12.03 5.70
C LEU A 118 11.84 11.91 5.72
N ARG A 119 12.56 12.06 4.61
CA ARG A 119 14.04 12.05 4.59
C ARG A 119 14.67 13.36 5.06
N CYS A 120 13.91 14.46 5.09
CA CYS A 120 14.39 15.74 5.60
C CYS A 120 14.72 15.65 7.10
N GLU A 121 15.47 16.64 7.60
CA GLU A 121 15.82 16.69 9.01
C GLU A 121 14.68 17.29 9.86
N ARG A 122 14.73 17.06 11.17
CA ARG A 122 13.73 17.54 12.13
C ARG A 122 13.45 19.04 12.01
N ARG A 123 14.49 19.86 11.77
CA ARG A 123 14.35 21.32 11.54
C ARG A 123 13.45 21.66 10.36
N THR A 124 13.52 20.90 9.26
CA THR A 124 12.66 21.08 8.09
C THR A 124 11.21 20.76 8.43
N TRP A 125 10.97 19.70 9.21
CA TRP A 125 9.62 19.33 9.63
C TRP A 125 8.99 20.40 10.52
N ILE A 126 9.77 20.97 11.45
CA ILE A 126 9.35 22.10 12.29
C ILE A 126 9.04 23.32 11.43
N ALA A 127 9.94 23.72 10.52
CA ALA A 127 9.74 24.88 9.68
C ALA A 127 8.48 24.76 8.80
N VAL A 128 8.25 23.60 8.17
CA VAL A 128 7.03 23.36 7.37
C VAL A 128 5.78 23.41 8.24
N ARG A 129 5.82 22.80 9.43
CA ARG A 129 4.71 22.81 10.38
C ARG A 129 4.36 24.24 10.81
N ASP A 130 5.34 25.01 11.27
CA ASP A 130 5.14 26.38 11.74
C ASP A 130 4.62 27.27 10.60
N ARG A 131 5.15 27.07 9.38
CA ARG A 131 4.68 27.75 8.18
C ARG A 131 3.21 27.43 7.86
N LEU A 132 2.81 26.17 7.98
CA LEU A 132 1.42 25.76 7.79
C LEU A 132 0.51 26.36 8.86
N ILE A 133 0.94 26.41 10.13
CA ILE A 133 0.19 27.09 11.20
C ILE A 133 -0.01 28.57 10.85
N GLY A 134 1.06 29.26 10.44
CA GLY A 134 1.04 30.68 10.05
C GLY A 134 0.02 31.01 8.95
N LEU A 135 -0.15 30.13 7.96
CA LEU A 135 -1.15 30.30 6.90
C LEU A 135 -2.60 30.28 7.39
N PHE A 136 -2.85 29.74 8.58
CA PHE A 136 -4.19 29.59 9.16
C PHE A 136 -4.44 30.49 10.37
N LEU A 137 -3.42 31.20 10.87
CA LEU A 137 -3.54 32.11 12.01
C LEU A 137 -4.27 33.41 11.68
N LEU A 138 -5.01 33.97 12.66
CA LEU A 138 -5.60 35.31 12.59
C LEU A 138 -4.62 36.42 12.97
N HIS A 139 -3.69 36.13 13.89
CA HIS A 139 -2.73 37.07 14.44
C HIS A 139 -1.40 36.35 14.67
N ASP A 140 -0.30 37.12 14.65
CA ASP A 140 1.01 36.59 15.02
C ASP A 140 0.95 35.94 16.41
N TYR A 141 1.62 34.81 16.57
CA TYR A 141 1.83 34.14 17.83
C TYR A 141 3.23 34.46 18.32
N ASP A 142 3.34 34.90 19.57
CA ASP A 142 4.60 35.18 20.25
C ASP A 142 4.47 34.68 21.69
N ASP A 143 5.27 33.68 22.03
CA ASP A 143 5.39 33.13 23.38
C ASP A 143 6.75 33.56 23.91
N ASP A 144 6.78 34.58 24.76
CA ASP A 144 8.02 35.16 25.32
C ASP A 144 8.58 34.33 26.50
N ASP A 145 8.02 33.16 26.81
CA ASP A 145 8.52 32.27 27.87
C ASP A 145 9.73 31.44 27.36
N ASP A 146 10.93 32.05 27.44
CA ASP A 146 12.25 31.49 27.12
C ASP A 146 12.71 30.30 28.03
N ASP A 147 11.83 29.75 28.88
CA ASP A 147 12.21 28.82 29.96
C ASP A 147 11.95 27.32 29.67
N ASP A 148 11.55 26.95 28.44
CA ASP A 148 11.35 25.54 28.06
C ASP A 148 12.50 25.01 27.19
N ASP A 149 13.26 24.05 27.74
CA ASP A 149 14.46 23.41 27.14
C ASP A 149 14.14 22.54 25.89
N PHE A 150 12.92 22.68 25.34
CA PHE A 150 12.39 21.86 24.25
C PHE A 150 11.79 22.74 23.15
N ARG A 151 12.56 22.98 22.07
CA ARG A 151 12.10 23.61 20.82
C ARG A 151 11.01 22.76 20.15
N THR A 152 9.76 22.91 20.58
CA THR A 152 8.59 22.20 20.04
C THR A 152 7.87 22.98 18.95
N THR A 153 8.00 24.30 19.00
CA THR A 153 7.60 25.29 18.02
C THR A 153 8.66 26.39 18.04
N THR A 154 8.86 27.09 16.92
CA THR A 154 9.51 28.39 17.00
C THR A 154 8.66 29.25 17.92
N THR A 155 9.27 29.88 18.95
CA THR A 155 8.57 30.72 19.94
C THR A 155 7.76 31.86 19.32
N LYS A 156 7.92 32.10 18.01
CA LYS A 156 7.26 33.14 17.22
C LYS A 156 6.78 32.57 15.88
N ILE A 157 5.47 32.59 15.62
CA ILE A 157 4.87 32.19 14.33
C ILE A 157 4.12 33.39 13.75
N LYS A 158 4.49 33.82 12.55
CA LYS A 158 3.82 34.94 11.87
C LYS A 158 2.57 34.48 11.13
N ALA A 159 1.48 35.23 11.29
CA ALA A 159 0.27 35.02 10.50
C ALA A 159 0.51 35.44 9.04
N ASP A 160 -0.08 34.69 8.10
CA ASP A 160 0.03 34.97 6.68
C ASP A 160 -1.33 34.84 5.98
N ASP A 161 -1.82 35.99 5.53
CA ASP A 161 -3.13 36.14 4.90
C ASP A 161 -3.18 35.72 3.42
N ARG A 162 -2.05 35.35 2.80
CA ARG A 162 -2.00 35.02 1.36
C ARG A 162 -2.93 33.87 0.99
N LEU A 163 -3.07 32.84 1.84
CA LEU A 163 -4.03 31.76 1.61
C LEU A 163 -5.47 32.22 1.90
N ARG A 164 -5.69 32.94 3.01
CA ARG A 164 -7.02 33.42 3.43
C ARG A 164 -7.69 34.30 2.38
N THR A 165 -6.91 35.19 1.76
CA THR A 165 -7.37 36.23 0.83
C THR A 165 -7.40 35.77 -0.64
N ASN A 166 -6.68 34.71 -0.99
CA ASN A 166 -6.68 34.12 -2.33
C ASN A 166 -7.80 33.07 -2.47
N HIS A 167 -9.03 33.52 -2.70
CA HIS A 167 -10.20 32.64 -2.79
C HIS A 167 -10.06 31.49 -3.81
N PRO A 168 -9.57 31.71 -5.06
CA PRO A 168 -9.40 30.61 -6.02
C PRO A 168 -8.42 29.53 -5.54
N LEU A 169 -7.27 29.92 -4.99
CA LEU A 169 -6.29 28.97 -4.44
C LEU A 169 -6.86 28.25 -3.22
N ARG A 170 -7.52 28.98 -2.32
CA ARG A 170 -8.12 28.42 -1.11
C ARG A 170 -9.16 27.36 -1.43
N ASP A 171 -10.07 27.63 -2.37
CA ASP A 171 -11.12 26.70 -2.76
C ASP A 171 -10.56 25.46 -3.51
N ALA A 172 -9.40 25.60 -4.15
CA ALA A 172 -8.70 24.49 -4.80
C ALA A 172 -7.86 23.64 -3.82
N ALA A 173 -7.14 24.29 -2.90
CA ALA A 173 -6.21 23.65 -1.97
C ALA A 173 -6.89 23.08 -0.71
N LEU A 174 -8.04 23.63 -0.31
CA LEU A 174 -8.81 23.14 0.84
C LEU A 174 -9.98 22.29 0.39
N ARG A 175 -9.93 20.99 0.69
CA ARG A 175 -10.97 20.03 0.31
C ARG A 175 -11.70 19.52 1.56
N PRO A 176 -13.05 19.43 1.55
CA PRO A 176 -13.77 18.82 2.67
C PRO A 176 -13.28 17.39 2.95
N MET A 177 -13.00 17.06 4.20
CA MET A 177 -12.44 15.76 4.63
C MET A 177 -13.42 14.57 4.47
N SER A 178 -14.61 14.80 3.94
CA SER A 178 -15.60 13.75 3.73
C SER A 178 -15.10 12.65 2.78
N SER A 179 -15.46 11.41 3.07
CA SER A 179 -15.10 10.22 2.28
C SER A 179 -15.60 10.21 0.84
N ALA A 180 -16.64 11.01 0.55
CA ALA A 180 -17.13 11.24 -0.81
C ALA A 180 -16.17 12.09 -1.66
N VAL A 181 -15.24 12.80 -1.01
CA VAL A 181 -14.34 13.79 -1.61
C VAL A 181 -12.88 13.40 -1.45
N VAL A 182 -12.52 12.63 -0.43
CA VAL A 182 -11.13 12.29 -0.13
C VAL A 182 -10.96 10.78 -0.03
N ARG A 183 -10.00 10.26 -0.79
CA ARG A 183 -9.49 8.90 -0.64
C ARG A 183 -8.09 8.96 -0.01
N HIS A 184 -7.93 8.33 1.14
CA HIS A 184 -6.64 8.18 1.79
C HIS A 184 -5.82 7.03 1.20
N HIS A 185 -4.51 7.16 1.27
CA HIS A 185 -3.53 6.15 0.87
C HIS A 185 -2.54 5.93 2.03
N VAL A 186 -1.74 4.87 1.93
CA VAL A 186 -0.61 4.67 2.85
C VAL A 186 0.33 5.88 2.73
N PRO A 187 0.75 6.54 3.84
CA PRO A 187 1.42 7.84 3.78
C PRO A 187 2.81 7.83 3.14
N CYS A 188 3.50 6.69 3.19
CA CYS A 188 4.86 6.53 2.71
C CYS A 188 5.11 5.09 2.25
N THR A 189 6.19 4.88 1.52
CA THR A 189 6.69 3.53 1.23
C THR A 189 7.26 2.95 2.52
N ILE A 190 6.56 1.97 3.09
CA ILE A 190 7.04 1.24 4.26
C ILE A 190 8.06 0.23 3.79
N GLY A 191 9.35 0.55 3.99
CA GLY A 191 10.45 -0.35 3.67
C GLY A 191 10.38 -1.59 4.55
N ASP A 192 10.70 -1.41 5.83
CA ASP A 192 10.63 -2.45 6.84
C ASP A 192 9.55 -2.13 7.90
N TYR A 193 8.83 -3.16 8.33
CA TYR A 193 7.90 -3.12 9.46
C TYR A 193 8.42 -4.05 10.54
N THR A 194 8.58 -3.51 11.75
CA THR A 194 8.91 -4.28 12.96
C THR A 194 7.84 -4.06 14.00
N ASP A 195 7.41 -5.14 14.64
CA ASP A 195 6.42 -5.09 15.70
C ASP A 195 7.08 -5.45 17.04
N PHE A 196 6.94 -4.58 18.04
CA PHE A 196 7.50 -4.78 19.37
C PHE A 196 6.51 -5.51 20.28
N TYR A 197 6.92 -5.72 21.53
CA TYR A 197 6.09 -6.41 22.53
C TYR A 197 6.17 -5.70 23.87
N SER A 198 5.95 -4.39 23.87
CA SER A 198 6.46 -3.49 24.92
C SER A 198 5.45 -3.10 26.01
N SER A 199 4.23 -3.63 26.02
CA SER A 199 3.28 -3.49 27.13
C SER A 199 3.46 -4.64 28.14
N ARG A 200 3.74 -4.29 29.42
CA ARG A 200 3.96 -5.27 30.48
C ARG A 200 2.70 -6.06 30.79
N GLU A 201 1.57 -5.37 30.85
CA GLU A 201 0.27 -5.94 31.14
C GLU A 201 -0.12 -6.94 30.05
N HIS A 202 0.06 -6.57 28.78
CA HIS A 202 -0.19 -7.48 27.67
C HIS A 202 0.69 -8.73 27.74
N ALA A 203 2.01 -8.53 27.88
CA ALA A 203 2.98 -9.63 28.00
C ALA A 203 2.67 -10.56 29.19
N THR A 204 2.27 -9.99 30.31
CA THR A 204 1.86 -10.71 31.51
C THR A 204 0.57 -11.48 31.25
N ASN A 205 -0.48 -10.85 30.72
CA ASN A 205 -1.77 -11.49 30.43
C ASN A 205 -1.60 -12.72 29.53
N VAL A 206 -0.89 -12.55 28.41
CA VAL A 206 -0.56 -13.65 27.49
C VAL A 206 0.26 -14.70 28.23
N GLY A 207 1.31 -14.31 28.95
CA GLY A 207 2.12 -15.20 29.75
C GLY A 207 1.31 -16.06 30.73
N VAL A 208 0.40 -15.45 31.48
CA VAL A 208 -0.49 -16.16 32.41
C VAL A 208 -1.36 -17.19 31.69
N MET A 209 -1.92 -16.84 30.53
CA MET A 209 -2.76 -17.75 29.75
C MET A 209 -2.00 -18.95 29.18
N PHE A 210 -0.72 -18.80 28.84
CA PHE A 210 0.08 -19.84 28.20
C PHE A 210 0.98 -20.64 29.14
N ARG A 211 1.53 -20.01 30.19
CA ARG A 211 2.55 -20.56 31.08
C ARG A 211 2.13 -20.59 32.55
N GLY A 212 1.06 -19.88 32.91
CA GLY A 212 0.63 -19.71 34.30
C GLY A 212 1.22 -18.45 34.94
N LYS A 213 0.75 -18.13 36.16
CA LYS A 213 1.05 -16.86 36.84
C LYS A 213 2.51 -16.70 37.22
N ASP A 214 3.15 -17.78 37.63
CA ASP A 214 4.51 -17.74 38.19
C ASP A 214 5.58 -17.51 37.11
N ASP A 215 5.27 -17.88 35.85
CA ASP A 215 6.19 -17.80 34.69
C ASP A 215 5.62 -16.88 33.57
N ALA A 216 4.88 -15.84 33.96
CA ALA A 216 4.16 -14.98 33.02
C ALA A 216 5.13 -14.22 32.09
N LEU A 217 6.08 -13.47 32.63
CA LEU A 217 7.10 -12.78 31.82
C LEU A 217 8.29 -13.69 31.56
N GLN A 218 8.78 -13.69 30.33
CA GLN A 218 10.03 -14.38 30.00
C GLN A 218 11.22 -13.60 30.59
N PRO A 219 12.33 -14.27 30.95
CA PRO A 219 13.44 -13.64 31.66
C PRO A 219 14.02 -12.41 30.98
N ASN A 220 14.01 -12.35 29.65
CA ASN A 220 14.58 -11.26 28.87
C ASN A 220 13.68 -10.02 28.76
N TRP A 221 12.37 -10.13 29.04
CA TRP A 221 11.39 -9.10 28.70
C TRP A 221 11.62 -7.76 29.42
N LEU A 222 12.08 -7.80 30.69
CA LEU A 222 12.41 -6.61 31.47
C LEU A 222 13.81 -6.05 31.18
N HIS A 223 14.58 -6.67 30.27
CA HIS A 223 15.94 -6.25 29.93
C HIS A 223 16.11 -5.72 28.51
N VAL A 224 15.25 -6.14 27.59
CA VAL A 224 15.29 -5.73 26.18
C VAL A 224 13.87 -5.52 25.65
N PRO A 225 13.63 -4.47 24.84
CA PRO A 225 12.38 -4.32 24.10
C PRO A 225 12.35 -5.35 22.97
N ILE A 226 11.85 -6.56 23.28
CA ILE A 226 11.75 -7.63 22.28
C ILE A 226 10.78 -7.22 21.16
N GLY A 227 11.10 -7.64 19.94
CA GLY A 227 10.28 -7.42 18.76
C GLY A 227 10.64 -8.41 17.65
N TYR A 228 9.87 -8.39 16.57
CA TYR A 228 10.06 -9.26 15.41
C TYR A 228 9.75 -8.50 14.12
N HIS A 229 10.30 -8.97 13.00
CA HIS A 229 9.99 -8.40 11.69
C HIS A 229 8.56 -8.77 11.29
N GLY A 230 7.73 -7.75 11.10
CA GLY A 230 6.39 -7.88 10.55
C GLY A 230 6.43 -7.96 9.02
N ARG A 231 5.27 -7.77 8.39
CA ARG A 231 5.15 -7.81 6.92
C ARG A 231 4.70 -6.48 6.33
N SER A 232 5.63 -5.73 5.75
CA SER A 232 5.32 -4.42 5.15
C SER A 232 4.27 -4.49 4.02
N SER A 233 4.30 -5.55 3.21
CA SER A 233 3.43 -5.66 2.02
C SER A 233 1.94 -5.82 2.30
N SER A 234 1.56 -6.09 3.55
CA SER A 234 0.15 -6.26 3.96
C SER A 234 -0.32 -5.16 4.90
N ILE A 235 0.47 -4.08 5.04
CA ILE A 235 0.02 -2.85 5.67
C ILE A 235 -0.84 -2.08 4.68
N ASP A 236 -2.06 -1.76 5.09
CA ASP A 236 -2.98 -0.92 4.33
C ASP A 236 -3.57 0.17 5.25
N VAL A 237 -4.16 1.19 4.65
CA VAL A 237 -4.75 2.31 5.35
C VAL A 237 -6.25 2.07 5.62
N SER A 238 -6.73 2.63 6.73
CA SER A 238 -8.17 2.77 6.99
C SER A 238 -8.88 3.45 5.80
N SER A 239 -9.99 2.87 5.32
CA SER A 239 -10.88 3.54 4.36
C SER A 239 -12.25 3.79 4.97
N SER A 240 -12.76 4.98 4.72
CA SER A 240 -14.11 5.41 5.07
C SER A 240 -15.17 4.97 4.04
N SER A 241 -14.78 4.29 2.95
CA SER A 241 -15.73 3.81 1.93
C SER A 241 -16.46 2.56 2.40
N THR A 242 -17.76 2.69 2.64
CA THR A 242 -18.65 1.59 3.02
C THR A 242 -19.14 0.76 1.82
N THR A 243 -18.61 1.00 0.61
CA THR A 243 -19.14 0.44 -0.66
C THR A 243 -18.51 -0.92 -1.00
N THR A 244 -19.36 -1.93 -1.08
CA THR A 244 -19.08 -3.35 -0.81
C THR A 244 -18.49 -4.21 -1.95
N THR A 245 -17.68 -3.69 -2.89
CA THR A 245 -17.45 -4.44 -4.15
C THR A 245 -16.02 -4.61 -4.68
N THR A 246 -14.96 -4.20 -3.98
CA THR A 246 -13.58 -4.42 -4.48
C THR A 246 -12.63 -4.92 -3.40
N THR A 247 -11.92 -6.00 -3.72
CA THR A 247 -11.07 -6.82 -2.83
C THR A 247 -9.71 -6.24 -2.46
N THR A 248 -9.42 -4.97 -2.77
CA THR A 248 -8.07 -4.40 -2.61
C THR A 248 -8.10 -2.88 -2.40
N ALA A 249 -9.16 -2.36 -1.78
CA ALA A 249 -9.18 -0.99 -1.26
C ALA A 249 -9.32 -1.09 0.26
N GLY A 250 -8.55 -0.29 1.01
CA GLY A 250 -8.48 -0.29 2.47
C GLY A 250 -9.84 -0.32 3.18
N GLY A 251 -9.83 -0.58 4.48
CA GLY A 251 -11.06 -0.67 5.29
C GLY A 251 -11.77 -2.02 5.29
N VAL A 252 -11.16 -3.07 4.73
CA VAL A 252 -11.61 -4.47 4.87
C VAL A 252 -10.47 -5.41 5.20
N VAL A 253 -10.74 -6.44 6.00
CA VAL A 253 -9.79 -7.48 6.37
C VAL A 253 -10.41 -8.83 6.14
N ARG A 254 -9.79 -9.66 5.31
CA ARG A 254 -10.30 -10.99 5.02
C ARG A 254 -9.85 -11.97 6.10
N ARG A 255 -10.79 -12.71 6.69
CA ARG A 255 -10.46 -13.80 7.61
C ARG A 255 -9.48 -14.78 6.93
N PRO A 256 -8.29 -15.00 7.50
CA PRO A 256 -7.34 -15.92 6.90
C PRO A 256 -7.76 -17.37 7.14
N CYS A 257 -7.39 -18.23 6.20
CA CYS A 257 -7.32 -19.65 6.43
C CYS A 257 -5.87 -20.03 6.72
N GLY A 258 -5.64 -21.00 7.60
CA GLY A 258 -4.31 -21.47 7.98
C GLY A 258 -4.35 -22.88 8.54
N GLN A 259 -3.19 -23.36 8.99
CA GLN A 259 -3.13 -24.60 9.76
C GLN A 259 -3.43 -24.33 11.22
N VAL A 260 -4.37 -25.08 11.79
CA VAL A 260 -4.73 -25.04 13.21
C VAL A 260 -4.62 -26.44 13.79
N MET A 261 -4.27 -26.55 15.07
CA MET A 261 -4.23 -27.84 15.75
C MET A 261 -5.59 -28.55 15.67
N ILE A 262 -5.57 -29.87 15.40
CA ILE A 262 -6.78 -30.69 15.48
C ILE A 262 -7.31 -30.71 16.91
N ASP A 263 -6.38 -30.84 17.86
CA ASP A 263 -6.65 -30.91 19.29
C ASP A 263 -5.63 -30.03 20.04
N PRO A 264 -6.06 -28.90 20.63
CA PRO A 264 -5.15 -28.02 21.38
C PRO A 264 -4.53 -28.67 22.62
N ALA A 265 -5.11 -29.76 23.14
CA ALA A 265 -4.59 -30.48 24.30
C ALA A 265 -3.60 -31.60 23.90
N ASP A 266 -3.62 -32.04 22.64
CA ASP A 266 -2.69 -33.04 22.11
C ASP A 266 -2.18 -32.63 20.72
N PRO A 267 -1.14 -31.76 20.65
CA PRO A 267 -0.54 -31.30 19.40
C PRO A 267 -0.03 -32.44 18.51
N LYS A 268 0.25 -33.63 19.06
CA LYS A 268 0.73 -34.80 18.31
C LYS A 268 -0.31 -35.36 17.35
N ARG A 269 -1.59 -35.01 17.54
CA ARG A 269 -2.67 -35.36 16.61
C ARG A 269 -2.58 -34.61 15.28
N GLY A 270 -1.69 -33.62 15.17
CA GLY A 270 -1.43 -32.87 13.95
C GLY A 270 -2.34 -31.64 13.79
N SER A 271 -2.33 -31.09 12.58
CA SER A 271 -3.08 -29.90 12.20
C SER A 271 -4.13 -30.20 11.13
N LYS A 272 -5.08 -29.28 10.99
CA LYS A 272 -6.05 -29.23 9.88
C LYS A 272 -5.99 -27.85 9.24
N TYR A 273 -6.32 -27.78 7.96
CA TYR A 273 -6.49 -26.52 7.26
C TYR A 273 -7.92 -26.00 7.42
N GLY A 274 -8.07 -24.69 7.64
CA GLY A 274 -9.38 -24.04 7.64
C GLY A 274 -9.32 -22.58 8.06
N PRO A 275 -10.48 -21.87 8.06
CA PRO A 275 -10.55 -20.50 8.54
C PRO A 275 -10.20 -20.43 10.03
N THR A 276 -9.49 -19.37 10.42
CA THR A 276 -9.26 -19.08 11.85
C THR A 276 -10.57 -18.91 12.59
N ARG A 277 -10.67 -19.50 13.78
CA ARG A 277 -11.79 -19.35 14.72
C ARG A 277 -11.49 -18.35 15.82
N SER A 278 -10.27 -17.83 15.86
CA SER A 278 -9.79 -16.90 16.87
C SER A 278 -9.14 -15.70 16.19
N LEU A 279 -9.90 -15.04 15.30
CA LEU A 279 -9.50 -13.78 14.68
C LEU A 279 -9.61 -12.65 15.71
N ASP A 280 -8.61 -11.81 15.77
CA ASP A 280 -8.43 -10.83 16.82
C ASP A 280 -7.91 -9.50 16.27
N PHE A 281 -8.16 -8.42 17.02
CA PHE A 281 -7.48 -7.14 16.84
C PHE A 281 -6.35 -7.01 17.86
N GLU A 282 -5.38 -6.14 17.56
CA GLU A 282 -4.39 -5.68 18.52
C GLU A 282 -4.36 -4.16 18.49
N LEU A 283 -4.76 -3.52 19.59
CA LEU A 283 -4.69 -2.07 19.73
C LEU A 283 -3.23 -1.65 19.85
N GLU A 284 -2.75 -0.91 18.85
CA GLU A 284 -1.38 -0.42 18.81
C GLU A 284 -1.30 1.02 18.33
N VAL A 285 -0.13 1.62 18.60
CA VAL A 285 0.37 2.74 17.82
C VAL A 285 1.63 2.29 17.12
N ALA A 286 1.94 2.91 15.99
CA ALA A 286 3.21 2.71 15.33
C ALA A 286 3.87 4.06 15.07
N PHE A 287 5.18 4.13 15.25
CA PHE A 287 5.94 5.32 14.90
C PHE A 287 6.63 5.17 13.56
N VAL A 288 6.72 6.28 12.83
CA VAL A 288 7.34 6.36 11.52
C VAL A 288 8.74 6.95 11.67
N VAL A 289 9.74 6.23 11.18
CA VAL A 289 11.13 6.72 11.16
C VAL A 289 11.28 7.78 10.06
N GLY A 290 11.97 8.88 10.37
CA GLY A 290 12.31 9.96 9.45
C GLY A 290 13.78 10.39 9.58
N GLY A 291 14.27 11.18 8.63
CA GLY A 291 15.64 11.69 8.48
C GLY A 291 16.49 10.86 7.50
N ARG A 292 17.80 11.13 7.49
CA ARG A 292 18.80 10.33 6.76
C ARG A 292 19.09 9.01 7.48
N THR A 293 19.23 7.92 6.74
CA THR A 293 19.56 6.61 7.33
C THR A 293 20.84 6.69 8.17
N ASN A 294 20.91 5.91 9.26
CA ASN A 294 22.10 5.80 10.11
C ASN A 294 23.29 5.13 9.41
N VAL A 295 23.09 4.64 8.17
CA VAL A 295 24.11 4.04 7.31
C VAL A 295 24.25 4.86 6.03
N GLU A 296 25.28 5.68 5.94
CA GLU A 296 25.50 6.57 4.80
C GLU A 296 26.26 5.87 3.67
N ARG A 297 25.75 5.99 2.43
CA ARG A 297 26.49 5.63 1.22
C ARG A 297 27.29 6.84 0.77
N VAL A 298 28.60 6.68 0.68
CA VAL A 298 29.51 7.69 0.16
C VAL A 298 30.02 7.23 -1.20
N VAL A 299 30.07 8.16 -2.15
CA VAL A 299 30.70 7.94 -3.46
C VAL A 299 32.18 8.28 -3.29
N GLY A 300 33.06 7.27 -3.40
CA GLY A 300 34.50 7.51 -3.35
C GLY A 300 35.00 8.21 -4.63
N ASP A 301 36.23 8.73 -4.60
CA ASP A 301 36.87 9.46 -5.69
C ASP A 301 36.94 8.70 -7.04
N GLY A 302 36.64 7.39 -7.05
CA GLY A 302 36.56 6.53 -8.24
C GLY A 302 35.15 6.17 -8.71
N GLY A 303 34.08 6.78 -8.15
CA GLY A 303 32.69 6.44 -8.48
C GLY A 303 32.18 5.14 -7.86
N GLU A 304 32.98 4.46 -7.04
CA GLU A 304 32.56 3.30 -6.27
C GLU A 304 31.73 3.72 -5.05
N TYR A 305 30.63 3.00 -4.80
CA TYR A 305 29.84 3.16 -3.59
C TYR A 305 30.48 2.39 -2.45
N HIS A 306 30.85 3.10 -1.38
CA HIS A 306 31.24 2.51 -0.10
C HIS A 306 30.29 3.01 0.99
N TYR A 307 30.08 2.22 2.03
CA TYR A 307 29.30 2.67 3.17
C TYR A 307 30.24 3.20 4.24
N ASP A 308 30.03 4.44 4.68
CA ASP A 308 30.90 5.09 5.66
C ASP A 308 30.59 4.64 7.09
N THR A 309 29.33 4.25 7.35
CA THR A 309 28.82 3.98 8.70
C THR A 309 28.04 2.66 8.83
N ILE A 310 28.30 1.65 7.98
CA ILE A 310 27.71 0.31 8.19
C ILE A 310 28.00 -0.17 9.62
N GLY A 311 26.98 -0.71 10.29
CA GLY A 311 27.15 -1.25 11.63
C GLY A 311 26.95 -0.25 12.76
N ARG A 312 26.67 1.03 12.46
CA ARG A 312 26.56 2.09 13.48
C ARG A 312 25.19 2.09 14.18
N PRO A 313 25.14 1.89 15.51
CA PRO A 313 23.92 2.05 16.28
C PRO A 313 23.55 3.53 16.46
N MET A 314 22.28 3.81 16.72
CA MET A 314 21.81 5.14 17.13
C MET A 314 21.79 5.24 18.66
N ASN A 315 22.15 6.41 19.18
CA ASN A 315 21.91 6.75 20.57
C ASN A 315 20.48 7.32 20.77
N ALA A 316 20.10 7.59 22.03
CA ALA A 316 18.75 8.06 22.36
C ALA A 316 18.40 9.44 21.75
N GLU A 317 19.35 10.38 21.70
CA GLU A 317 19.12 11.71 21.11
C GLU A 317 18.90 11.60 19.60
N GLU A 318 19.74 10.82 18.91
CA GLU A 318 19.53 10.52 17.50
C GLU A 318 18.18 9.84 17.29
N ALA A 319 17.81 8.86 18.12
CA ALA A 319 16.51 8.20 18.00
C ALA A 319 15.32 9.17 18.17
N LYS A 320 15.38 10.12 19.12
CA LYS A 320 14.35 11.17 19.30
C LYS A 320 14.18 12.02 18.05
N ASP A 321 15.29 12.42 17.42
CA ASP A 321 15.26 13.21 16.19
C ASP A 321 14.78 12.42 14.97
N ARG A 322 14.87 11.10 15.02
CA ARG A 322 14.52 10.18 13.94
C ARG A 322 13.07 9.70 14.01
N ILE A 323 12.34 9.97 15.08
CA ILE A 323 10.91 9.65 15.18
C ILE A 323 10.12 10.84 14.62
N PHE A 324 9.59 10.68 13.41
CA PHE A 324 8.82 11.73 12.74
C PHE A 324 7.46 11.94 13.42
N GLY A 325 6.75 10.85 13.69
CA GLY A 325 5.42 10.88 14.28
C GLY A 325 4.80 9.50 14.42
N TYR A 326 3.53 9.46 14.78
CA TYR A 326 2.79 8.25 15.12
C TYR A 326 1.51 8.11 14.31
N VAL A 327 1.10 6.86 14.09
CA VAL A 327 -0.20 6.45 13.56
C VAL A 327 -0.84 5.45 14.53
N LEU A 328 -2.17 5.34 14.52
CA LEU A 328 -2.84 4.18 15.12
C LEU A 328 -2.57 2.96 14.25
N MET A 329 -2.44 1.79 14.87
CA MET A 329 -2.22 0.54 14.17
C MET A 329 -3.10 -0.58 14.75
N ASN A 330 -3.63 -1.42 13.88
CA ASN A 330 -4.28 -2.68 14.23
C ASN A 330 -3.53 -3.84 13.59
N ASP A 331 -2.83 -4.62 14.41
CA ASP A 331 -2.10 -5.80 13.95
C ASP A 331 -2.96 -7.07 14.03
N TRP A 332 -3.74 -7.28 12.96
CA TRP A 332 -4.74 -8.34 12.91
C TRP A 332 -4.13 -9.72 13.12
N SER A 333 -4.77 -10.51 13.97
CA SER A 333 -4.14 -11.73 14.50
C SER A 333 -5.05 -12.95 14.41
N ALA A 334 -4.55 -14.03 13.82
CA ALA A 334 -5.20 -15.34 13.82
C ALA A 334 -4.60 -16.24 14.92
N ARG A 335 -5.12 -16.15 16.14
CA ARG A 335 -4.50 -16.71 17.36
C ARG A 335 -4.30 -18.23 17.34
N ASP A 336 -5.24 -18.95 16.75
CA ASP A 336 -5.20 -20.41 16.64
C ASP A 336 -4.16 -20.88 15.62
N VAL A 337 -3.96 -20.14 14.53
CA VAL A 337 -2.85 -20.34 13.59
C VAL A 337 -1.53 -19.99 14.26
N GLN A 338 -1.46 -18.84 14.94
CA GLN A 338 -0.28 -18.36 15.64
C GLN A 338 0.25 -19.40 16.62
N LYS A 339 -0.64 -19.94 17.47
CA LYS A 339 -0.32 -20.95 18.48
C LYS A 339 0.32 -22.21 17.88
N TRP A 340 -0.03 -22.58 16.65
CA TRP A 340 0.52 -23.75 15.97
C TRP A 340 1.88 -23.46 15.32
N GLU A 341 2.08 -22.28 14.73
CA GLU A 341 3.26 -21.99 13.90
C GLU A 341 4.44 -21.35 14.66
N TYR A 342 4.18 -20.63 15.75
CA TYR A 342 5.15 -19.64 16.24
C TYR A 342 6.41 -20.22 16.90
N VAL A 343 6.39 -21.49 17.32
CA VAL A 343 7.56 -22.11 17.94
C VAL A 343 8.41 -22.80 16.87
N PRO A 344 9.71 -22.47 16.73
CA PRO A 344 10.49 -21.51 17.52
C PRO A 344 10.68 -20.11 16.87
N LEU A 345 10.15 -19.88 15.67
CA LEU A 345 10.56 -18.75 14.81
C LEU A 345 9.77 -17.45 14.99
N GLY A 346 8.77 -17.45 15.87
CA GLY A 346 7.88 -16.30 16.09
C GLY A 346 6.65 -16.28 15.17
N PRO A 347 5.76 -15.29 15.34
CA PRO A 347 4.55 -15.13 14.53
C PRO A 347 4.87 -14.97 13.05
N PHE A 348 4.06 -15.55 12.16
CA PHE A 348 4.27 -15.47 10.72
C PHE A 348 2.96 -15.33 9.93
N THR A 349 2.35 -16.43 9.47
CA THR A 349 1.11 -16.38 8.66
C THR A 349 -0.10 -15.93 9.46
N SER A 350 -0.01 -16.01 10.79
CA SER A 350 -1.01 -15.51 11.71
C SER A 350 -1.05 -14.00 11.88
N LYS A 351 -0.09 -13.26 11.31
CA LYS A 351 0.01 -11.80 11.36
C LYS A 351 0.14 -11.17 9.97
N ASN A 352 0.85 -11.84 9.05
CA ASN A 352 1.20 -11.27 7.75
C ASN A 352 0.02 -11.07 6.76
N PHE A 353 -1.21 -11.45 7.12
CA PHE A 353 -2.36 -11.38 6.23
C PHE A 353 -2.97 -9.97 6.14
N ALA A 354 -2.86 -9.15 7.20
CA ALA A 354 -3.31 -7.77 7.21
C ALA A 354 -2.78 -7.03 8.45
N THR A 355 -2.31 -5.81 8.26
CA THR A 355 -2.11 -4.80 9.32
C THR A 355 -2.75 -3.51 8.84
N THR A 356 -3.48 -2.78 9.68
CA THR A 356 -4.17 -1.54 9.29
C THR A 356 -3.65 -0.34 10.06
N ILE A 357 -3.38 0.77 9.39
CA ILE A 357 -2.96 2.03 10.03
C ILE A 357 -3.95 3.18 9.81
N SER A 358 -3.96 4.16 10.72
CA SER A 358 -4.63 5.44 10.47
C SER A 358 -3.92 6.23 9.36
N PRO A 359 -4.64 7.08 8.60
CA PRO A 359 -4.09 7.75 7.41
C PRO A 359 -3.19 8.96 7.71
N TRP A 360 -3.25 9.49 8.94
CA TRP A 360 -2.59 10.72 9.34
C TRP A 360 -1.45 10.41 10.32
N ILE A 361 -0.22 10.79 9.95
CA ILE A 361 0.94 10.73 10.84
C ILE A 361 0.94 11.99 11.70
N VAL A 362 0.65 11.82 12.99
CA VAL A 362 0.70 12.91 13.98
C VAL A 362 2.15 13.10 14.43
N THR A 363 2.71 14.28 14.15
CA THR A 363 4.13 14.55 14.41
C THR A 363 4.47 14.60 15.89
N THR A 364 5.72 14.27 16.26
CA THR A 364 6.18 14.41 17.66
C THR A 364 6.04 15.85 18.16
N MET A 365 6.22 16.85 17.31
CA MET A 365 5.99 18.27 17.64
C MET A 365 4.56 18.56 18.11
N ALA A 366 3.55 17.84 17.60
CA ALA A 366 2.16 17.99 18.03
C ALA A 366 1.88 17.30 19.36
N LEU A 367 2.65 16.26 19.70
CA LEU A 367 2.46 15.45 20.89
C LEU A 367 3.26 15.95 22.09
N GLU A 368 4.30 16.75 21.88
CA GLU A 368 5.18 17.20 22.98
C GLU A 368 4.45 17.83 24.17
N PRO A 369 3.41 18.69 24.00
CA PRO A 369 2.67 19.24 25.15
C PRO A 369 1.99 18.19 26.03
N TYR A 370 1.91 16.95 25.55
CA TYR A 370 1.31 15.78 26.20
C TYR A 370 2.36 14.75 26.63
N ARG A 371 3.66 15.10 26.64
CA ARG A 371 4.70 14.21 27.14
C ARG A 371 4.40 13.78 28.57
N CYS A 372 4.58 12.50 28.84
CA CYS A 372 4.47 11.91 30.17
C CYS A 372 5.51 10.79 30.34
N ALA A 373 5.59 10.19 31.51
CA ALA A 373 6.39 8.99 31.71
C ALA A 373 5.64 7.73 31.28
N THR A 374 6.37 6.68 30.90
CA THR A 374 5.88 5.31 30.69
C THR A 374 5.48 4.64 32.01
N SER A 375 4.91 3.43 31.95
CA SER A 375 4.68 2.59 33.13
C SER A 375 5.98 2.11 33.79
N ALA A 376 7.11 2.24 33.10
CA ALA A 376 8.45 1.92 33.61
C ALA A 376 9.05 2.99 34.52
N ALA A 377 8.40 4.14 34.76
CA ALA A 377 8.95 5.19 35.64
C ALA A 377 9.29 4.73 37.07
N GLU A 378 8.75 3.58 37.51
CA GLU A 378 9.06 2.95 38.80
C GLU A 378 10.31 2.04 38.77
N GLN A 379 10.94 1.85 37.60
CA GLN A 379 12.21 1.12 37.45
C GLN A 379 13.32 1.81 38.26
N GLY A 380 14.08 1.02 39.02
CA GLY A 380 15.23 1.53 39.76
C GLY A 380 14.90 2.26 41.07
N ASN A 381 13.76 1.99 41.71
CA ASN A 381 13.52 2.41 43.10
C ASN A 381 14.75 2.11 43.98
N ARG A 382 15.29 3.16 44.63
CA ARG A 382 16.63 3.21 45.27
C ARG A 382 16.85 2.22 46.42
N ASP A 383 15.82 1.48 46.82
CA ASP A 383 15.87 0.47 47.89
C ASP A 383 16.03 -0.97 47.38
N GLY A 384 16.10 -1.18 46.05
CA GLY A 384 16.26 -2.50 45.43
C GLY A 384 14.98 -3.33 45.35
N SER A 385 13.81 -2.74 45.61
CA SER A 385 12.50 -3.41 45.50
C SER A 385 11.83 -3.30 44.12
N GLY A 386 12.42 -2.56 43.18
CA GLY A 386 11.87 -2.31 41.83
C GLY A 386 12.37 -3.26 40.74
N ASP A 387 11.82 -3.10 39.54
CA ASP A 387 12.27 -3.78 38.31
C ASP A 387 13.75 -3.46 38.00
N PRO A 388 14.47 -4.33 37.27
CA PRO A 388 15.88 -4.15 36.97
C PRO A 388 16.11 -2.88 36.13
N VAL A 389 17.17 -2.14 36.46
CA VAL A 389 17.61 -1.00 35.64
C VAL A 389 18.14 -1.52 34.29
N PRO A 390 17.69 -0.97 33.15
CA PRO A 390 18.20 -1.34 31.84
C PRO A 390 19.71 -1.07 31.70
N LEU A 391 20.35 -1.72 30.73
CA LEU A 391 21.74 -1.40 30.39
C LEU A 391 21.86 0.04 29.87
N GLU A 392 23.03 0.65 30.04
CA GLU A 392 23.29 2.08 29.76
C GLU A 392 22.82 2.55 28.38
N TYR A 393 22.95 1.71 27.34
CA TYR A 393 22.52 2.08 25.99
C TYR A 393 20.99 2.25 25.85
N LEU A 394 20.20 1.69 26.76
CA LEU A 394 18.74 1.87 26.86
C LEU A 394 18.35 2.86 27.96
N SER A 395 19.30 3.60 28.52
CA SER A 395 18.99 4.60 29.53
C SER A 395 18.06 5.67 28.96
N ASP A 396 16.92 5.84 29.61
CA ASP A 396 15.92 6.87 29.30
C ASP A 396 15.58 7.56 30.62
N PRO A 397 16.25 8.68 30.97
CA PRO A 397 16.11 9.30 32.29
C PRO A 397 14.69 9.81 32.55
N ASP A 398 13.95 10.14 31.49
CA ASP A 398 12.60 10.68 31.56
C ASP A 398 11.53 9.60 31.41
N TYR A 399 11.94 8.37 31.03
CA TYR A 399 11.03 7.30 30.65
C TYR A 399 9.95 7.80 29.68
N GLY A 400 10.36 8.56 28.65
CA GLY A 400 9.47 9.43 27.89
C GLY A 400 8.42 8.69 27.05
N SER A 401 7.16 9.13 27.15
CA SER A 401 6.02 8.73 26.32
C SER A 401 5.06 9.90 26.13
N TYR A 402 3.86 9.65 25.63
CA TYR A 402 2.81 10.65 25.45
C TYR A 402 1.49 10.16 26.05
N ASP A 403 0.73 11.08 26.65
CA ASP A 403 -0.63 10.83 27.15
C ASP A 403 -1.61 10.85 25.96
N VAL A 404 -1.69 9.71 25.26
CA VAL A 404 -2.61 9.48 24.15
C VAL A 404 -3.69 8.54 24.63
N ASN A 405 -4.91 9.06 24.78
CA ASN A 405 -6.09 8.26 25.04
C ASN A 405 -6.39 7.39 23.82
N LEU A 406 -6.66 6.11 24.03
CA LEU A 406 -6.93 5.14 22.99
C LEU A 406 -8.26 4.44 23.25
N SER A 407 -9.04 4.21 22.20
CA SER A 407 -10.28 3.44 22.31
C SER A 407 -10.43 2.46 21.16
N VAL A 408 -11.06 1.31 21.45
CA VAL A 408 -11.50 0.34 20.43
C VAL A 408 -12.99 0.13 20.57
N SER A 409 -13.71 0.31 19.47
CA SER A 409 -15.11 -0.04 19.36
C SER A 409 -15.35 -1.16 18.37
N LEU A 410 -16.34 -1.98 18.67
CA LEU A 410 -16.76 -3.11 17.85
C LEU A 410 -18.23 -2.97 17.51
N ARG A 411 -18.54 -3.06 16.22
CA ARG A 411 -19.91 -3.06 15.71
C ARG A 411 -20.20 -4.38 14.98
N PRO A 412 -21.09 -5.22 15.53
CA PRO A 412 -21.51 -6.46 14.88
C PRO A 412 -22.21 -6.21 13.54
N SER A 413 -22.13 -7.16 12.62
CA SER A 413 -22.87 -7.10 11.34
C SER A 413 -24.39 -7.10 11.52
N SER A 414 -24.88 -7.70 12.61
CA SER A 414 -26.29 -7.79 12.97
C SER A 414 -26.84 -6.53 13.67
N SER A 415 -25.99 -5.55 13.99
CA SER A 415 -26.35 -4.36 14.77
C SER A 415 -25.83 -3.08 14.12
N SER A 416 -26.60 -2.00 14.27
CA SER A 416 -26.13 -0.65 13.94
C SER A 416 -25.40 0.02 15.11
N VAL A 417 -25.44 -0.57 16.30
CA VAL A 417 -24.84 -0.02 17.53
C VAL A 417 -23.39 -0.48 17.64
N SER A 418 -22.48 0.47 17.87
CA SER A 418 -21.07 0.21 18.18
C SER A 418 -20.86 0.23 19.69
N THR A 419 -20.11 -0.72 20.23
CA THR A 419 -19.76 -0.79 21.66
C THR A 419 -18.27 -0.58 21.85
N VAL A 420 -17.89 0.31 22.75
CA VAL A 420 -16.48 0.50 23.15
C VAL A 420 -16.07 -0.66 24.06
N VAL A 421 -15.20 -1.54 23.55
CA VAL A 421 -14.74 -2.74 24.25
C VAL A 421 -13.40 -2.53 24.97
N CYS A 422 -12.65 -1.49 24.57
CA CYS A 422 -11.39 -1.12 25.20
C CYS A 422 -11.23 0.40 25.29
N ARG A 423 -10.77 0.88 26.45
CA ARG A 423 -10.21 2.23 26.67
C ARG A 423 -8.86 2.07 27.34
N SER A 424 -7.80 2.47 26.65
CA SER A 424 -6.42 2.32 27.10
C SER A 424 -5.66 3.64 26.87
N ASN A 425 -4.35 3.63 27.07
CA ASN A 425 -3.51 4.81 26.90
C ASN A 425 -2.06 4.42 26.56
N LEU A 426 -1.43 5.18 25.68
CA LEU A 426 -0.03 4.96 25.27
C LEU A 426 0.96 5.01 26.43
N ARG A 427 0.67 5.77 27.49
CA ARG A 427 1.52 5.84 28.69
C ARG A 427 1.68 4.50 29.43
N HIS A 428 0.83 3.50 29.14
CA HIS A 428 0.93 2.17 29.74
C HIS A 428 2.08 1.33 29.15
N MET A 429 2.63 1.71 28.00
CA MET A 429 3.82 1.07 27.45
C MET A 429 4.96 1.11 28.47
N TYR A 430 5.72 0.02 28.57
CA TYR A 430 6.86 -0.10 29.48
C TYR A 430 8.14 0.40 28.81
N TRP A 431 8.42 -0.09 27.59
CA TRP A 431 9.53 0.40 26.79
C TRP A 431 9.08 1.58 25.91
N SER A 432 9.85 2.67 25.92
CA SER A 432 9.58 3.84 25.09
C SER A 432 9.93 3.61 23.62
N SER A 433 9.31 4.35 22.72
CA SER A 433 9.65 4.33 21.28
C SER A 433 11.11 4.69 21.00
N VAL A 434 11.72 5.54 21.83
CA VAL A 434 13.16 5.87 21.78
C VAL A 434 13.98 4.63 22.09
N GLN A 435 13.69 3.92 23.19
CA GLN A 435 14.36 2.67 23.54
C GLN A 435 14.18 1.59 22.47
N GLN A 436 12.98 1.47 21.90
CA GLN A 436 12.68 0.55 20.79
C GLN A 436 13.59 0.81 19.59
N LEU A 437 13.69 2.07 19.14
CA LEU A 437 14.51 2.44 17.98
C LEU A 437 16.01 2.27 18.25
N VAL A 438 16.48 2.66 19.44
CA VAL A 438 17.86 2.44 19.88
C VAL A 438 18.20 0.95 19.85
N HIS A 439 17.36 0.11 20.47
CA HIS A 439 17.56 -1.34 20.49
C HIS A 439 17.58 -1.95 19.09
N HIS A 440 16.66 -1.53 18.21
CA HIS A 440 16.56 -2.07 16.87
C HIS A 440 17.85 -1.80 16.07
N SER A 441 18.48 -0.66 16.28
CA SER A 441 19.74 -0.28 15.62
C SER A 441 21.00 -0.82 16.29
N VAL A 442 20.92 -1.41 17.49
CA VAL A 442 22.10 -1.67 18.36
C VAL A 442 23.15 -2.58 17.72
N THR A 443 22.73 -3.51 16.85
CA THR A 443 23.62 -4.42 16.11
C THR A 443 24.07 -3.85 14.77
N GLY A 444 23.73 -2.59 14.48
CA GLY A 444 24.04 -1.90 13.25
C GLY A 444 22.96 -1.99 12.16
N CYS A 445 21.72 -2.30 12.54
CA CYS A 445 20.60 -2.35 11.61
C CYS A 445 20.38 -0.98 10.94
N PRO A 446 20.31 -0.89 9.60
CA PRO A 446 19.97 0.35 8.91
C PRO A 446 18.49 0.68 9.10
N MET A 447 18.21 1.81 9.72
CA MET A 447 16.88 2.40 9.82
C MET A 447 16.70 3.43 8.71
N ARG A 448 15.59 3.39 7.99
CA ARG A 448 15.29 4.25 6.83
C ARG A 448 14.06 5.10 7.07
N ALA A 449 14.01 6.25 6.41
CA ALA A 449 12.78 7.06 6.38
C ALA A 449 11.63 6.22 5.81
N GLY A 450 10.50 6.21 6.50
CA GLY A 450 9.31 5.42 6.16
C GLY A 450 9.24 4.04 6.82
N ASP A 451 10.29 3.56 7.50
CA ASP A 451 10.17 2.34 8.31
C ASP A 451 9.12 2.55 9.41
N LEU A 452 8.30 1.51 9.63
CA LEU A 452 7.18 1.54 10.58
C LEU A 452 7.48 0.61 11.76
N LEU A 453 7.41 1.13 12.99
CA LEU A 453 7.70 0.36 14.19
C LEU A 453 6.47 0.34 15.10
N GLY A 454 5.82 -0.82 15.20
CA GLY A 454 4.66 -1.09 16.04
C GLY A 454 5.02 -1.17 17.52
N SER A 455 4.15 -0.67 18.39
CA SER A 455 4.39 -0.66 19.82
C SER A 455 4.38 -2.06 20.45
N GLY A 456 3.71 -3.02 19.80
CA GLY A 456 3.09 -4.15 20.46
C GLY A 456 1.78 -3.75 21.13
N THR A 457 0.88 -4.73 21.29
CA THR A 457 -0.46 -4.53 21.85
C THR A 457 -0.44 -3.72 23.15
N ILE A 458 -1.23 -2.64 23.22
CA ILE A 458 -1.30 -1.72 24.35
C ILE A 458 -2.40 -2.14 25.32
N SER A 459 -2.00 -2.69 26.47
CA SER A 459 -2.91 -3.02 27.56
C SER A 459 -2.61 -2.22 28.82
N GLY A 460 -3.65 -1.77 29.52
CA GLY A 460 -3.56 -1.30 30.90
C GLY A 460 -3.87 -2.42 31.90
N SER A 461 -3.86 -2.08 33.20
CA SER A 461 -3.99 -3.06 34.29
C SER A 461 -5.43 -3.57 34.51
N GLU A 462 -6.42 -2.85 34.00
CA GLU A 462 -7.84 -3.19 34.14
C GLU A 462 -8.37 -3.89 32.89
N ARG A 463 -9.33 -4.81 33.05
CA ARG A 463 -9.90 -5.58 31.92
C ARG A 463 -10.44 -4.67 30.80
N GLY A 464 -11.08 -3.55 31.15
CA GLY A 464 -11.60 -2.59 30.17
C GLY A 464 -10.53 -1.84 29.37
N SER A 465 -9.24 -2.04 29.69
CA SER A 465 -8.08 -1.44 29.02
C SER A 465 -7.19 -2.47 28.32
N PHE A 466 -7.64 -3.72 28.18
CA PHE A 466 -6.91 -4.75 27.47
C PHE A 466 -7.00 -4.56 25.95
N GLY A 467 -5.86 -4.60 25.27
CA GLY A 467 -5.71 -4.24 23.86
C GLY A 467 -6.10 -5.31 22.84
N SER A 468 -6.67 -6.45 23.25
CA SER A 468 -7.05 -7.54 22.34
C SER A 468 -8.28 -8.32 22.81
N MET A 469 -9.00 -8.98 21.89
CA MET A 469 -10.06 -9.92 22.24
C MET A 469 -9.51 -11.14 22.97
N LEU A 470 -8.28 -11.57 22.68
CA LEU A 470 -7.60 -12.62 23.43
C LEU A 470 -7.60 -12.33 24.94
N GLU A 471 -7.25 -11.11 25.33
CA GLU A 471 -7.21 -10.68 26.72
C GLU A 471 -8.61 -10.39 27.27
N LEU A 472 -9.45 -9.65 26.53
CA LEU A 472 -10.80 -9.30 26.94
C LEU A 472 -11.67 -10.54 27.20
N SER A 473 -11.56 -11.57 26.35
CA SER A 473 -12.25 -12.85 26.48
C SER A 473 -11.49 -13.88 27.32
N TRP A 474 -10.26 -13.56 27.75
CA TRP A 474 -9.38 -14.45 28.49
C TRP A 474 -9.20 -15.81 27.82
N GLY A 475 -8.65 -15.83 26.60
CA GLY A 475 -8.48 -17.03 25.80
C GLY A 475 -9.79 -17.64 25.30
N GLY A 476 -10.84 -16.84 25.16
CA GLY A 476 -12.18 -17.30 24.78
C GLY A 476 -12.93 -18.06 25.89
N THR A 477 -12.50 -17.92 27.15
CA THR A 477 -13.18 -18.55 28.31
C THR A 477 -14.28 -17.67 28.90
N ARG A 478 -14.32 -16.39 28.52
CA ARG A 478 -15.29 -15.39 28.96
C ARG A 478 -15.88 -14.67 27.77
N ASP A 479 -17.14 -14.30 27.88
CA ASP A 479 -17.78 -13.46 26.88
C ASP A 479 -17.42 -11.98 27.12
N VAL A 480 -17.34 -11.22 26.02
CA VAL A 480 -17.27 -9.77 25.96
C VAL A 480 -18.65 -9.29 25.55
N ASP A 481 -19.32 -8.59 26.46
CA ASP A 481 -20.69 -8.11 26.25
C ASP A 481 -20.69 -6.92 25.28
N LEU A 482 -21.57 -6.98 24.28
CA LEU A 482 -21.83 -5.88 23.36
C LEU A 482 -23.27 -5.38 23.52
N ASP A 483 -23.46 -4.10 23.26
CA ASP A 483 -24.77 -3.47 23.27
C ASP A 483 -25.67 -4.12 22.20
N GLY A 484 -26.94 -4.33 22.55
CA GLY A 484 -27.88 -5.09 21.72
C GLY A 484 -27.96 -6.59 22.06
N GLY A 485 -27.29 -7.04 23.12
CA GLY A 485 -27.46 -8.39 23.69
C GLY A 485 -26.68 -9.49 22.96
N VAL A 486 -25.60 -9.13 22.26
CA VAL A 486 -24.73 -10.05 21.53
C VAL A 486 -23.39 -10.15 22.27
N GLY A 487 -22.86 -11.35 22.46
CA GLY A 487 -21.53 -11.57 23.03
C GLY A 487 -20.47 -11.85 21.96
N ARG A 488 -19.21 -11.56 22.27
CA ARG A 488 -18.04 -11.98 21.48
C ARG A 488 -16.99 -12.66 22.34
N ARG A 489 -16.23 -13.54 21.71
CA ARG A 489 -14.95 -14.06 22.26
C ARG A 489 -13.80 -13.70 21.35
N PHE A 490 -14.05 -13.81 20.05
CA PHE A 490 -13.18 -13.38 18.96
C PHE A 490 -14.06 -12.76 17.87
N LEU A 491 -13.44 -12.14 16.87
CA LEU A 491 -14.13 -11.43 15.80
C LEU A 491 -14.89 -12.39 14.88
N GLU A 492 -16.12 -12.02 14.53
CA GLU A 492 -16.96 -12.72 13.56
C GLU A 492 -16.95 -12.03 12.18
N ASP A 493 -17.42 -12.73 11.16
CA ASP A 493 -17.53 -12.16 9.82
C ASP A 493 -18.54 -11.01 9.78
N GLY A 494 -18.15 -9.90 9.15
CA GLY A 494 -18.93 -8.68 9.05
C GLY A 494 -18.81 -7.73 10.23
N ASP A 495 -18.15 -8.13 11.33
CA ASP A 495 -17.82 -7.21 12.42
C ASP A 495 -16.96 -6.05 11.89
N VAL A 496 -17.17 -4.85 12.42
CA VAL A 496 -16.34 -3.67 12.15
C VAL A 496 -15.61 -3.30 13.44
N VAL A 497 -14.28 -3.23 13.36
CA VAL A 497 -13.43 -2.71 14.44
C VAL A 497 -13.03 -1.29 14.07
N MET A 498 -13.10 -0.38 15.04
CA MET A 498 -12.66 1.01 14.87
C MET A 498 -11.84 1.41 16.08
N MET A 499 -10.63 1.89 15.82
CA MET A 499 -9.72 2.45 16.81
C MET A 499 -9.66 3.96 16.64
N GLU A 500 -9.65 4.66 17.76
CA GLU A 500 -9.54 6.12 17.84
C GLU A 500 -8.46 6.46 18.87
N GLY A 501 -7.74 7.56 18.63
CA GLY A 501 -6.73 8.05 19.56
C GLY A 501 -6.61 9.55 19.56
N TRP A 502 -6.44 10.13 20.74
CA TRP A 502 -6.32 11.57 20.91
C TRP A 502 -5.64 11.95 22.23
N CYS A 503 -4.94 13.07 22.20
CA CYS A 503 -4.49 13.78 23.39
C CYS A 503 -5.52 14.83 23.80
N GLU A 504 -5.76 14.96 25.09
CA GLU A 504 -6.65 15.98 25.69
C GLU A 504 -6.22 16.25 27.14
N GLY A 505 -6.24 17.52 27.56
CA GLY A 505 -5.79 17.93 28.91
C GLY A 505 -4.28 18.24 29.01
N GLY A 506 -3.73 18.37 30.23
CA GLY A 506 -2.30 18.67 30.46
C GLY A 506 -1.91 20.15 30.26
N ARG A 507 -0.66 20.41 29.83
CA ARG A 507 -0.19 21.76 29.42
C ARG A 507 -0.62 22.12 27.99
N GLY A 508 -1.25 21.20 27.25
CA GLY A 508 -1.58 21.36 25.83
C GLY A 508 -2.77 22.30 25.56
N PRO A 509 -2.81 22.99 24.40
CA PRO A 509 -3.83 24.03 24.15
C PRO A 509 -5.18 23.52 23.62
N GLY A 510 -5.34 22.21 23.38
CA GLY A 510 -6.55 21.62 22.82
C GLY A 510 -6.31 20.26 22.13
N ARG A 511 -7.37 19.54 21.76
CA ARG A 511 -7.30 18.15 21.28
C ARG A 511 -6.31 17.96 20.10
N VAL A 512 -5.51 16.90 20.18
CA VAL A 512 -4.64 16.41 19.09
C VAL A 512 -5.01 14.96 18.79
N GLY A 513 -5.72 14.74 17.69
CA GLY A 513 -6.26 13.43 17.33
C GLY A 513 -5.58 12.77 16.14
N PHE A 514 -5.76 11.46 16.04
CA PHE A 514 -5.13 10.61 15.03
C PHE A 514 -6.06 10.26 13.85
N GLY A 515 -7.32 10.70 13.90
CA GLY A 515 -8.39 10.13 13.09
C GLY A 515 -8.67 8.67 13.47
N ALA A 516 -9.28 7.92 12.55
CA ALA A 516 -9.73 6.56 12.82
C ALA A 516 -8.92 5.49 12.05
N CYS A 517 -8.59 4.40 12.73
CA CYS A 517 -8.13 3.15 12.13
C CYS A 517 -9.27 2.13 12.15
N SER A 518 -9.87 1.80 11.00
CA SER A 518 -11.05 0.94 10.95
C SER A 518 -10.99 -0.06 9.80
N ALA A 519 -11.51 -1.27 10.05
CA ALA A 519 -11.80 -2.23 9.00
C ALA A 519 -13.00 -3.13 9.33
N ARG A 520 -13.64 -3.63 8.26
CA ARG A 520 -14.66 -4.67 8.32
C ARG A 520 -14.07 -6.05 8.05
N ILE A 521 -14.46 -7.05 8.84
CA ILE A 521 -14.07 -8.44 8.62
C ILE A 521 -14.88 -9.03 7.46
N LEU A 522 -14.19 -9.59 6.45
CA LEU A 522 -14.79 -10.36 5.37
C LEU A 522 -14.63 -11.86 5.62
N PRO A 523 -15.59 -12.69 5.14
CA PRO A 523 -15.47 -14.13 5.20
C PRO A 523 -14.20 -14.66 4.54
N ALA A 524 -13.72 -15.78 5.08
CA ALA A 524 -12.57 -16.48 4.53
C ALA A 524 -12.83 -17.00 3.11
N VAL A 525 -11.78 -17.04 2.30
CA VAL A 525 -11.83 -17.68 0.98
C VAL A 525 -11.27 -19.10 1.10
N PRO A 526 -11.95 -20.12 0.55
CA PRO A 526 -11.45 -21.49 0.56
C PRO A 526 -10.08 -21.61 -0.12
N PHE A 527 -9.24 -22.55 0.33
CA PHE A 527 -8.01 -22.90 -0.40
C PHE A 527 -8.39 -23.36 -1.81
N PRO A 528 -7.68 -22.90 -2.85
CA PRO A 528 -7.75 -23.54 -4.15
C PRO A 528 -7.08 -24.92 -4.04
N CYS A 529 -7.84 -25.96 -3.72
CA CYS A 529 -7.37 -27.34 -3.80
C CYS A 529 -7.55 -27.83 -5.24
N ASP A 530 -6.48 -28.36 -5.84
CA ASP A 530 -6.57 -29.22 -7.02
C ASP A 530 -7.18 -30.56 -6.58
N SER A 531 -8.52 -30.62 -6.50
CA SER A 531 -9.26 -31.83 -6.15
C SER A 531 -9.15 -32.86 -7.28
N ARG A 532 -8.11 -33.70 -7.24
CA ARG A 532 -8.09 -35.01 -7.90
C ARG A 532 -8.83 -36.05 -7.05
N GLU A 533 -10.11 -35.85 -6.75
CA GLU A 533 -10.99 -36.95 -6.33
C GLU A 533 -12.39 -36.74 -6.91
N GLY A 534 -12.84 -37.73 -7.68
CA GLY A 534 -14.02 -37.68 -8.55
C GLY A 534 -15.36 -37.68 -7.82
N GLY A 535 -15.68 -36.55 -7.20
CA GLY A 535 -17.06 -36.17 -6.86
C GLY A 535 -17.47 -34.97 -7.73
N GLU A 536 -18.66 -35.03 -8.34
CA GLU A 536 -19.21 -33.93 -9.14
C GLU A 536 -19.20 -32.61 -8.34
N GLU A 537 -18.24 -31.76 -8.69
CA GLU A 537 -17.94 -30.50 -8.03
C GLU A 537 -18.99 -29.45 -8.37
N ARG A 538 -19.80 -29.03 -7.40
CA ARG A 538 -20.57 -27.78 -7.52
C ARG A 538 -19.62 -26.60 -7.32
N GLN A 539 -18.94 -26.21 -8.40
CA GLN A 539 -18.16 -24.97 -8.46
C GLN A 539 -19.06 -23.74 -8.24
N PRO A 540 -18.63 -22.70 -7.49
CA PRO A 540 -19.30 -21.41 -7.55
C PRO A 540 -19.24 -20.91 -9.01
N PRO A 541 -20.28 -20.21 -9.51
CA PRO A 541 -20.32 -19.82 -10.91
C PRO A 541 -19.13 -18.91 -11.23
N ARG A 542 -18.14 -19.44 -11.97
CA ARG A 542 -17.06 -18.62 -12.50
C ARG A 542 -17.72 -17.53 -13.35
N ARG A 543 -17.43 -16.26 -13.07
CA ARG A 543 -17.95 -15.15 -13.87
C ARG A 543 -17.65 -15.39 -15.36
N TYR A 544 -16.47 -15.89 -15.70
CA TYR A 544 -16.10 -16.27 -17.06
C TYR A 544 -15.96 -17.80 -17.17
N THR A 545 -16.78 -18.43 -18.02
CA THR A 545 -16.76 -19.89 -18.27
C THR A 545 -16.69 -20.21 -19.76
N ARG A 546 -16.41 -21.48 -20.11
CA ARG A 546 -16.48 -22.00 -21.48
C ARG A 546 -15.63 -21.20 -22.49
N PHE A 547 -14.36 -21.03 -22.17
CA PHE A 547 -13.41 -20.42 -23.10
C PHE A 547 -13.25 -21.29 -24.35
N ARG A 548 -13.45 -20.69 -25.52
CA ARG A 548 -13.18 -21.30 -26.82
C ARG A 548 -12.35 -20.37 -27.66
N LEU A 549 -11.22 -20.86 -28.18
CA LEU A 549 -10.38 -20.12 -29.10
C LEU A 549 -10.68 -20.60 -30.52
N ARG A 550 -11.27 -19.74 -31.35
CA ARG A 550 -11.37 -19.98 -32.78
C ARG A 550 -10.04 -19.68 -33.43
N ASP A 551 -9.51 -20.69 -34.09
CA ASP A 551 -8.20 -20.64 -34.71
C ASP A 551 -8.30 -21.01 -36.19
N ALA A 552 -7.69 -20.21 -37.06
CA ALA A 552 -7.62 -20.50 -38.49
C ALA A 552 -6.54 -21.53 -38.82
N SER A 553 -5.45 -21.55 -38.07
CA SER A 553 -4.29 -22.41 -38.30
C SER A 553 -3.44 -22.46 -37.03
N PRO A 554 -2.89 -23.63 -36.65
CA PRO A 554 -1.94 -23.74 -35.55
C PRO A 554 -0.79 -22.71 -35.62
N THR A 555 -0.36 -22.30 -36.81
CA THR A 555 0.72 -21.31 -37.01
C THR A 555 0.25 -19.84 -37.10
N SER A 556 -1.05 -19.56 -36.94
CA SER A 556 -1.58 -18.19 -36.98
C SER A 556 -0.96 -17.32 -35.89
N THR A 557 -0.29 -16.22 -36.27
CA THR A 557 0.36 -15.28 -35.33
C THR A 557 -0.56 -14.88 -34.20
N PHE A 558 -1.76 -14.40 -34.54
CA PHE A 558 -2.69 -13.81 -33.57
C PHE A 558 -3.35 -14.87 -32.68
N ALA A 559 -3.66 -16.06 -33.21
CA ALA A 559 -4.18 -17.16 -32.39
C ALA A 559 -3.10 -17.71 -31.46
N TRP A 560 -1.85 -17.80 -31.92
CA TRP A 560 -0.73 -18.26 -31.12
C TRP A 560 -0.46 -17.34 -29.93
N ARG A 561 -0.53 -16.01 -30.11
CA ARG A 561 -0.49 -15.04 -28.99
C ARG A 561 -1.54 -15.36 -27.93
N ALA A 562 -2.78 -15.63 -28.35
CA ALA A 562 -3.86 -15.98 -27.44
C ALA A 562 -3.61 -17.32 -26.71
N ARG A 563 -3.08 -18.34 -27.41
CA ARG A 563 -2.71 -19.61 -26.78
C ARG A 563 -1.62 -19.43 -25.73
N ILE A 564 -0.57 -18.64 -26.00
CA ILE A 564 0.48 -18.36 -25.03
C ILE A 564 -0.11 -17.67 -23.79
N ALA A 565 -0.99 -16.68 -23.98
CA ALA A 565 -1.64 -15.97 -22.87
C ALA A 565 -2.58 -16.86 -22.05
N LEU A 566 -3.37 -17.73 -22.71
CA LEU A 566 -4.23 -18.71 -22.04
C LEU A 566 -3.40 -19.71 -21.23
N THR A 567 -2.31 -20.22 -21.79
CA THR A 567 -1.34 -21.09 -21.09
C THR A 567 -0.69 -20.35 -19.93
N ALA A 568 -0.27 -19.10 -20.12
CA ALA A 568 0.35 -18.28 -19.09
C ALA A 568 -0.56 -18.09 -17.89
N LYS A 569 -1.86 -17.88 -18.11
CA LYS A 569 -2.89 -17.73 -17.06
C LYS A 569 -3.50 -19.07 -16.60
N GLY A 570 -3.05 -20.19 -17.17
CA GLY A 570 -3.56 -21.54 -16.89
C GLY A 570 -5.04 -21.73 -17.20
N VAL A 571 -5.64 -20.90 -18.07
CA VAL A 571 -7.07 -20.91 -18.38
C VAL A 571 -7.36 -22.05 -19.34
N PRO A 572 -8.19 -23.05 -18.97
CA PRO A 572 -8.55 -24.12 -19.88
C PRO A 572 -9.47 -23.58 -20.99
N TYR A 573 -9.22 -23.99 -22.23
CA TYR A 573 -9.99 -23.57 -23.39
C TYR A 573 -10.17 -24.72 -24.39
N GLU A 574 -11.23 -24.66 -25.18
CA GLU A 574 -11.43 -25.52 -26.34
C GLU A 574 -10.92 -24.81 -27.60
N THR A 575 -10.07 -25.44 -28.38
CA THR A 575 -9.72 -24.92 -29.71
C THR A 575 -10.80 -25.32 -30.70
N ILE A 576 -11.41 -24.34 -31.36
CA ILE A 576 -12.30 -24.57 -32.49
C ILE A 576 -11.46 -24.41 -33.76
N GLY A 577 -11.18 -25.52 -34.42
CA GLY A 577 -10.40 -25.54 -35.67
C GLY A 577 -11.09 -24.84 -36.85
N PRO A 578 -10.40 -24.71 -37.99
CA PRO A 578 -10.96 -24.10 -39.19
C PRO A 578 -12.15 -24.92 -39.69
N ILE A 579 -13.28 -24.27 -39.95
CA ILE A 579 -14.42 -24.90 -40.63
C ILE A 579 -13.91 -25.33 -42.01
N SER A 580 -13.96 -26.63 -42.31
CA SER A 580 -13.55 -27.13 -43.62
C SER A 580 -14.37 -26.45 -44.73
N LEU A 581 -13.76 -26.19 -45.88
CA LEU A 581 -14.48 -25.67 -47.05
C LEU A 581 -15.68 -26.56 -47.45
N GLU A 582 -15.66 -27.86 -47.12
CA GLU A 582 -16.80 -28.76 -47.32
C GLU A 582 -17.93 -28.55 -46.31
N GLU A 583 -17.61 -28.22 -45.06
CA GLU A 583 -18.60 -27.92 -44.02
C GLU A 583 -19.20 -26.51 -44.21
N ARG A 584 -18.44 -25.58 -44.82
CA ARG A 584 -18.94 -24.32 -45.41
C ARG A 584 -20.02 -24.56 -46.49
N CYS A 585 -19.86 -25.61 -47.31
CA CYS A 585 -20.83 -25.94 -48.37
C CYS A 585 -21.98 -26.85 -47.91
N ARG A 586 -21.83 -27.62 -46.82
CA ARG A 586 -22.89 -28.51 -46.31
C ARG A 586 -23.89 -27.83 -45.38
N THR A 587 -23.46 -26.79 -44.66
CA THR A 587 -24.37 -26.00 -43.79
C THR A 587 -25.15 -24.95 -44.58
N GLU A 588 -24.60 -24.46 -45.68
CA GLU A 588 -25.29 -23.63 -46.68
C GLU A 588 -25.82 -24.53 -47.79
N GLY A 589 -26.95 -25.18 -47.52
CA GLY A 589 -27.63 -26.01 -48.52
C GLY A 589 -27.93 -25.21 -49.79
N GLY A 590 -27.14 -25.42 -50.84
CA GLY A 590 -27.50 -25.29 -52.25
C GLY A 590 -28.44 -24.16 -52.67
N VAL A 591 -28.30 -22.94 -52.15
CA VAL A 591 -29.08 -21.78 -52.61
C VAL A 591 -28.16 -20.64 -53.03
N CYS A 592 -28.28 -20.31 -54.31
CA CYS A 592 -27.72 -19.14 -54.96
C CYS A 592 -28.08 -17.86 -54.19
N ALA A 593 -27.11 -16.95 -54.10
CA ALA A 593 -27.21 -15.63 -53.49
C ALA A 593 -28.56 -14.92 -53.72
N SER A 594 -29.28 -14.60 -52.64
CA SER A 594 -30.16 -13.41 -52.58
C SER A 594 -30.99 -13.25 -51.28
N SER A 595 -30.92 -14.14 -50.28
CA SER A 595 -31.79 -13.97 -49.10
C SER A 595 -31.20 -14.49 -47.77
N ILE A 596 -30.03 -13.97 -47.38
CA ILE A 596 -29.63 -13.98 -45.96
C ILE A 596 -29.60 -12.52 -45.50
N THR A 597 -30.71 -12.09 -44.91
CA THR A 597 -30.80 -10.90 -44.08
C THR A 597 -30.33 -11.26 -42.66
N ASP A 598 -29.33 -10.53 -42.17
CA ASP A 598 -28.90 -10.43 -40.76
C ASP A 598 -28.19 -11.63 -40.08
N ASP A 599 -26.99 -11.98 -40.55
CA ASP A 599 -25.99 -12.59 -39.65
C ASP A 599 -24.63 -11.90 -39.80
N ALA A 600 -24.22 -11.15 -38.77
CA ALA A 600 -23.20 -10.10 -38.84
C ALA A 600 -21.79 -10.61 -39.25
N PRO A 601 -21.01 -9.81 -40.02
CA PRO A 601 -19.66 -10.16 -40.48
C PRO A 601 -18.67 -10.52 -39.34
N THR A 602 -18.95 -10.13 -38.10
CA THR A 602 -18.16 -10.43 -36.89
C THR A 602 -18.25 -11.87 -36.40
N ARG A 603 -19.16 -12.69 -36.93
CA ARG A 603 -19.21 -14.15 -36.67
C ARG A 603 -18.18 -14.95 -37.45
N ARG A 604 -17.50 -14.33 -38.42
CA ARG A 604 -16.63 -14.99 -39.40
C ARG A 604 -15.13 -14.70 -39.21
N THR A 605 -14.74 -13.98 -38.15
CA THR A 605 -13.34 -13.54 -37.93
C THR A 605 -12.55 -14.53 -37.08
N THR A 606 -11.34 -14.86 -37.53
CA THR A 606 -10.33 -15.64 -36.80
C THR A 606 -9.05 -14.81 -36.66
N PRO A 607 -8.41 -14.75 -35.48
CA PRO A 607 -8.78 -15.47 -34.26
C PRO A 607 -9.98 -14.84 -33.54
N ALA A 608 -10.64 -15.63 -32.69
CA ALA A 608 -11.65 -15.11 -31.76
C ALA A 608 -11.65 -15.92 -30.46
N LEU A 609 -11.55 -15.23 -29.32
CA LEU A 609 -11.70 -15.81 -28.00
C LEU A 609 -13.15 -15.61 -27.54
N GLU A 610 -13.87 -16.71 -27.37
CA GLU A 610 -15.25 -16.74 -26.90
C GLU A 610 -15.30 -17.26 -25.47
N PHE A 611 -16.14 -16.67 -24.63
CA PHE A 611 -16.43 -17.18 -23.30
C PHE A 611 -17.81 -16.71 -22.85
N VAL A 612 -18.35 -17.33 -21.81
CA VAL A 612 -19.61 -16.91 -21.17
C VAL A 612 -19.27 -16.04 -19.97
N ASP A 613 -19.70 -14.78 -20.00
CA ASP A 613 -19.74 -13.89 -18.84
C ASP A 613 -21.11 -14.04 -18.13
N GLY A 614 -21.09 -14.43 -16.85
CA GLY A 614 -22.28 -14.71 -16.05
C GLY A 614 -23.27 -13.54 -15.94
N GLY A 615 -22.85 -12.31 -16.24
CA GLY A 615 -23.73 -11.14 -16.34
C GLY A 615 -24.16 -10.75 -17.77
N ASN A 616 -23.43 -11.18 -18.81
CA ASN A 616 -23.55 -10.63 -20.17
C ASN A 616 -23.73 -11.68 -21.28
N GLY A 617 -23.81 -12.97 -20.93
CA GLY A 617 -23.94 -14.05 -21.91
C GLY A 617 -22.62 -14.35 -22.63
N VAL A 618 -22.68 -14.76 -23.90
CA VAL A 618 -21.47 -15.09 -24.69
C VAL A 618 -20.77 -13.81 -25.14
N VAL A 619 -19.56 -13.60 -24.67
CA VAL A 619 -18.65 -12.52 -25.07
C VAL A 619 -17.65 -13.07 -26.09
N ARG A 620 -17.28 -12.24 -27.08
CA ARG A 620 -16.26 -12.54 -28.07
C ARG A 620 -15.26 -11.39 -28.19
N ILE A 621 -13.99 -11.69 -28.07
CA ILE A 621 -12.87 -10.77 -28.34
C ILE A 621 -12.17 -11.26 -29.61
N THR A 622 -11.87 -10.37 -30.56
CA THR A 622 -11.29 -10.74 -31.87
C THR A 622 -9.86 -10.21 -32.08
N GLN A 623 -9.40 -9.28 -31.24
CA GLN A 623 -8.06 -8.71 -31.32
C GLN A 623 -7.14 -9.39 -30.30
N SER A 624 -5.98 -9.89 -30.73
CA SER A 624 -5.06 -10.64 -29.86
C SER A 624 -4.52 -9.81 -28.69
N HIS A 625 -4.19 -8.52 -28.89
CA HIS A 625 -3.79 -7.64 -27.79
C HIS A 625 -4.91 -7.47 -26.76
N ALA A 626 -6.15 -7.30 -27.21
CA ALA A 626 -7.32 -7.24 -26.32
C ALA A 626 -7.58 -8.56 -25.59
N MET A 627 -7.29 -9.71 -26.22
CA MET A 627 -7.35 -11.02 -25.55
C MET A 627 -6.32 -11.10 -24.43
N VAL A 628 -5.07 -10.69 -24.69
CA VAL A 628 -3.98 -10.69 -23.69
C VAL A 628 -4.32 -9.76 -22.52
N ASP A 629 -4.73 -8.52 -22.81
CA ASP A 629 -5.09 -7.53 -21.78
C ASP A 629 -6.34 -7.95 -20.98
N PHE A 630 -7.34 -8.55 -21.64
CA PHE A 630 -8.49 -9.16 -20.96
C PHE A 630 -8.04 -10.30 -20.03
N LEU A 631 -7.18 -11.20 -20.50
CA LEU A 631 -6.71 -12.33 -19.70
C LEU A 631 -5.84 -11.85 -18.52
N GLU A 632 -5.04 -10.81 -18.69
CA GLU A 632 -4.32 -10.15 -17.60
C GLU A 632 -5.28 -9.56 -16.56
N SER A 633 -6.27 -8.79 -17.02
CA SER A 633 -7.22 -8.09 -16.16
C SER A 633 -8.24 -9.03 -15.48
N ALA A 634 -8.67 -10.08 -16.18
CA ALA A 634 -9.65 -11.06 -15.68
C ALA A 634 -9.02 -12.11 -14.76
N PHE A 635 -7.71 -12.36 -14.90
CA PHE A 635 -6.97 -13.35 -14.12
C PHE A 635 -5.65 -12.77 -13.56
N PRO A 636 -5.68 -11.66 -12.80
CA PRO A 636 -4.46 -10.97 -12.33
C PRO A 636 -3.66 -11.83 -11.33
N ASN A 637 -4.34 -12.73 -10.62
CA ASN A 637 -3.74 -13.60 -9.59
C ASN A 637 -3.44 -15.03 -10.09
N ARG A 638 -3.50 -15.27 -11.41
CA ARG A 638 -3.34 -16.62 -11.98
C ARG A 638 -2.18 -16.62 -12.98
N GLY A 639 -1.21 -17.50 -12.80
CA GLY A 639 -0.07 -17.58 -13.71
C GLY A 639 0.93 -16.43 -13.54
N GLY A 640 1.69 -16.09 -14.59
CA GLY A 640 2.57 -14.91 -14.53
C GLY A 640 1.98 -13.66 -15.16
N LEU A 641 2.72 -12.56 -14.97
CA LEU A 641 2.34 -11.21 -15.41
C LEU A 641 2.70 -11.03 -16.89
N LEU A 642 1.69 -10.96 -17.77
CA LEU A 642 1.90 -10.69 -19.19
C LEU A 642 2.14 -9.19 -19.42
N ILE A 643 1.64 -8.33 -18.53
CA ILE A 643 1.83 -6.89 -18.61
C ILE A 643 2.39 -6.39 -17.27
N PRO A 644 3.56 -5.74 -17.23
CA PRO A 644 4.13 -5.20 -16.00
C PRO A 644 3.20 -4.18 -15.33
N PRO A 645 3.15 -4.12 -13.98
CA PRO A 645 2.38 -3.13 -13.25
C PRO A 645 3.07 -1.75 -13.19
N ASP A 646 4.40 -1.70 -13.33
CA ASP A 646 5.15 -0.45 -13.39
C ASP A 646 4.75 0.34 -14.65
N PRO A 647 4.34 1.63 -14.54
CA PRO A 647 3.84 2.39 -15.68
C PRO A 647 4.85 2.56 -16.82
N VAL A 648 6.15 2.70 -16.50
CA VAL A 648 7.19 2.90 -17.51
C VAL A 648 7.48 1.58 -18.23
N ALA A 649 7.67 0.49 -17.48
CA ALA A 649 7.85 -0.85 -18.03
C ALA A 649 6.62 -1.27 -18.84
N ARG A 650 5.40 -0.97 -18.36
CA ARG A 650 4.14 -1.18 -19.10
C ARG A 650 4.18 -0.43 -20.43
N ALA A 651 4.48 0.87 -20.43
CA ALA A 651 4.57 1.66 -21.65
C ALA A 651 5.61 1.10 -22.62
N LYS A 652 6.77 0.68 -22.11
CA LYS A 652 7.86 0.10 -22.91
C LYS A 652 7.51 -1.26 -23.51
N VAL A 653 6.90 -2.17 -22.76
CA VAL A 653 6.48 -3.47 -23.35
C VAL A 653 5.37 -3.30 -24.38
N TRP A 654 4.49 -2.31 -24.20
CA TRP A 654 3.48 -1.97 -25.20
C TRP A 654 4.10 -1.31 -26.43
N GLU A 655 5.07 -0.40 -26.27
CA GLU A 655 5.85 0.16 -27.39
C GLU A 655 6.49 -0.95 -28.24
N ALA A 656 7.13 -1.93 -27.59
CA ALA A 656 7.71 -3.07 -28.31
C ALA A 656 6.64 -3.99 -28.93
N ALA A 657 5.53 -4.27 -28.25
CA ALA A 657 4.45 -5.09 -28.80
C ALA A 657 3.81 -4.47 -30.05
N GLU A 658 3.57 -3.15 -30.04
CA GLU A 658 3.03 -2.41 -31.19
C GLU A 658 4.05 -2.32 -32.34
N ALA A 659 5.35 -2.13 -32.03
CA ALA A 659 6.41 -2.18 -33.04
C ALA A 659 6.48 -3.58 -33.70
N ILE A 660 6.33 -4.65 -32.93
CA ILE A 660 6.28 -6.03 -33.44
C ILE A 660 5.05 -6.22 -34.35
N ASP A 661 3.90 -5.67 -33.95
CA ASP A 661 2.66 -5.82 -34.73
C ASP A 661 2.72 -5.10 -36.07
N SER A 662 3.44 -3.96 -36.13
CA SER A 662 3.74 -3.27 -37.39
C SER A 662 4.43 -4.20 -38.40
N VAL A 663 5.39 -5.03 -37.97
CA VAL A 663 6.09 -5.99 -38.86
C VAL A 663 5.19 -7.17 -39.22
N VAL A 664 4.33 -7.61 -38.31
CA VAL A 664 3.32 -8.65 -38.60
C VAL A 664 2.36 -8.18 -39.69
N GLN A 665 1.97 -6.90 -39.69
CA GLN A 665 1.12 -6.34 -40.73
C GLN A 665 1.82 -6.30 -42.09
N GLU A 666 3.11 -5.97 -42.14
CA GLU A 666 3.92 -6.03 -43.37
C GLU A 666 3.95 -7.46 -43.96
N ILE A 667 4.05 -8.49 -43.11
CA ILE A 667 3.94 -9.90 -43.55
C ILE A 667 2.53 -10.20 -44.07
N ALA A 668 1.48 -9.74 -43.38
CA ALA A 668 0.10 -9.98 -43.79
C ALA A 668 -0.21 -9.34 -45.16
N ASP A 669 0.33 -8.15 -45.45
CA ASP A 669 0.16 -7.45 -46.72
C ASP A 669 0.84 -8.19 -47.89
N ILE A 670 1.99 -8.84 -47.64
CA ILE A 670 2.66 -9.72 -48.61
C ILE A 670 1.75 -10.91 -48.95
N VAL A 671 1.18 -11.57 -47.94
CA VAL A 671 0.31 -12.75 -48.10
C VAL A 671 -1.02 -12.40 -48.80
N GLY A 672 -1.57 -11.22 -48.53
CA GLY A 672 -2.83 -10.74 -49.12
C GLY A 672 -2.73 -10.31 -50.58
N GLY A 673 -1.55 -10.41 -51.21
CA GLY A 673 -1.32 -10.00 -52.60
C GLY A 673 -1.20 -8.49 -52.80
N ALA A 674 -1.11 -7.70 -51.73
CA ALA A 674 -0.82 -6.26 -51.83
C ALA A 674 0.63 -6.02 -52.28
N GLY A 675 1.53 -6.99 -52.04
CA GLY A 675 2.92 -6.97 -52.51
C GLY A 675 3.09 -6.89 -54.03
N GLU A 676 2.17 -7.45 -54.82
CA GLU A 676 2.22 -7.31 -56.30
C GLU A 676 1.92 -5.87 -56.77
N ARG A 677 1.27 -5.04 -55.93
CA ARG A 677 1.04 -3.61 -56.23
C ARG A 677 2.17 -2.70 -55.73
N ALA A 678 3.09 -3.21 -54.92
CA ALA A 678 4.23 -2.48 -54.39
C ALA A 678 5.56 -2.94 -55.05
N GLY A 679 5.70 -2.68 -56.36
CA GLY A 679 6.98 -2.31 -56.95
C GLY A 679 8.18 -3.27 -56.80
N MET A 680 7.99 -4.60 -56.79
CA MET A 680 9.10 -5.57 -56.91
C MET A 680 9.66 -5.68 -58.35
N THR A 681 9.87 -4.54 -59.01
CA THR A 681 10.63 -4.43 -60.27
C THR A 681 11.67 -3.32 -60.13
N GLY A 682 12.68 -3.54 -59.29
CA GLY A 682 13.79 -2.63 -59.09
C GLY A 682 14.84 -3.22 -58.15
N SER A 683 16.07 -3.39 -58.64
CA SER A 683 17.20 -4.13 -58.04
C SER A 683 17.81 -3.50 -56.75
N SER A 684 17.07 -2.77 -55.92
CA SER A 684 17.66 -2.13 -54.73
C SER A 684 16.68 -1.74 -53.60
N SER A 685 15.55 -2.44 -53.44
CA SER A 685 14.59 -2.19 -52.36
C SER A 685 14.71 -3.27 -51.28
N ILE A 686 15.11 -2.89 -50.07
CA ILE A 686 15.14 -3.77 -48.89
C ILE A 686 13.73 -4.32 -48.65
N CYS A 687 13.60 -5.62 -48.35
CA CYS A 687 12.32 -6.22 -48.01
C CYS A 687 11.72 -5.48 -46.80
N PRO A 688 10.46 -4.99 -46.86
CA PRO A 688 9.86 -4.26 -45.73
C PRO A 688 9.97 -5.01 -44.41
N VAL A 689 9.79 -6.34 -44.43
CA VAL A 689 9.90 -7.20 -43.25
C VAL A 689 11.33 -7.26 -42.70
N GLU A 690 12.35 -7.29 -43.57
CA GLU A 690 13.76 -7.26 -43.14
C GLU A 690 14.12 -5.89 -42.54
N ASP A 691 13.58 -4.80 -43.08
CA ASP A 691 13.71 -3.46 -42.50
C ASP A 691 13.00 -3.36 -41.14
N GLY A 692 11.77 -3.89 -41.04
CA GLY A 692 11.02 -4.00 -39.80
C GLY A 692 11.77 -4.78 -38.72
N LEU A 693 12.32 -5.95 -39.04
CA LEU A 693 13.14 -6.74 -38.11
C LEU A 693 14.43 -6.01 -37.72
N SER A 694 15.06 -5.26 -38.64
CA SER A 694 16.24 -4.43 -38.34
C SER A 694 15.91 -3.32 -37.34
N ARG A 695 14.72 -2.68 -37.48
CA ARG A 695 14.22 -1.67 -36.53
C ARG A 695 13.93 -2.29 -35.16
N LEU A 696 13.35 -3.49 -35.11
CA LEU A 696 13.10 -4.22 -33.85
C LEU A 696 14.39 -4.64 -33.14
N GLU A 697 15.38 -5.14 -33.89
CA GLU A 697 16.70 -5.47 -33.35
C GLU A 697 17.34 -4.23 -32.71
N ALA A 698 17.31 -3.07 -33.39
CA ALA A 698 17.84 -1.82 -32.86
C ALA A 698 17.06 -1.30 -31.63
N LEU A 699 15.73 -1.51 -31.59
CA LEU A 699 14.88 -1.12 -30.45
C LEU A 699 15.20 -1.93 -29.20
N LEU A 700 15.49 -3.22 -29.35
CA LEU A 700 15.66 -4.15 -28.23
C LEU A 700 17.12 -4.34 -27.80
N ALA A 701 18.09 -4.15 -28.70
CA ALA A 701 19.52 -4.30 -28.40
C ALA A 701 20.01 -3.54 -27.15
N PRO A 702 19.57 -2.29 -26.87
CA PRO A 702 19.98 -1.56 -25.67
C PRO A 702 19.62 -2.25 -24.34
N TYR A 703 18.56 -3.06 -24.32
CA TYR A 703 18.16 -3.81 -23.13
C TYR A 703 19.00 -5.08 -22.90
N HIS A 704 19.68 -5.55 -23.94
CA HIS A 704 20.47 -6.79 -23.94
C HIS A 704 21.99 -6.55 -23.99
N ALA A 705 22.41 -5.29 -24.14
CA ALA A 705 23.81 -4.89 -24.08
C ALA A 705 24.34 -4.89 -22.63
N PRO A 706 25.59 -5.33 -22.39
CA PRO A 706 26.27 -5.11 -21.12
C PRO A 706 26.48 -3.60 -20.88
N GLN A 707 26.28 -3.12 -19.65
CA GLN A 707 26.66 -1.74 -19.29
C GLN A 707 28.19 -1.61 -19.19
N GLU A 708 28.73 -0.43 -19.54
CA GLU A 708 30.14 -0.10 -19.29
C GLU A 708 30.50 -0.40 -17.82
N GLY A 709 31.45 -1.31 -17.60
CA GLY A 709 31.91 -1.72 -16.28
C GLY A 709 31.21 -2.94 -15.65
N THR A 710 30.22 -3.56 -16.30
CA THR A 710 29.54 -4.76 -15.80
C THR A 710 29.64 -5.94 -16.79
N ARG A 711 29.71 -7.18 -16.27
CA ARG A 711 29.67 -8.41 -17.10
C ARG A 711 28.26 -8.93 -17.38
N SER A 712 27.21 -8.26 -16.90
CA SER A 712 25.81 -8.71 -17.01
C SER A 712 24.97 -7.68 -17.77
N ALA A 713 24.07 -8.17 -18.64
CA ALA A 713 23.07 -7.33 -19.30
C ALA A 713 22.10 -6.72 -18.27
N VAL A 714 21.60 -5.51 -18.57
CA VAL A 714 20.66 -4.76 -17.70
C VAL A 714 19.25 -5.35 -17.76
N GLY A 715 18.84 -5.89 -18.90
CA GLY A 715 17.58 -6.61 -19.07
C GLY A 715 17.74 -8.11 -18.86
N GLY A 716 16.74 -8.75 -18.25
CA GLY A 716 16.64 -10.22 -18.21
C GLY A 716 16.56 -10.84 -19.62
N PRO A 717 16.40 -12.17 -19.75
CA PRO A 717 16.53 -12.86 -21.04
C PRO A 717 15.37 -12.60 -22.03
N PHE A 718 14.46 -11.68 -21.72
CA PHE A 718 13.24 -11.36 -22.46
C PHE A 718 13.31 -9.94 -23.05
N THR A 719 12.39 -9.58 -23.94
CA THR A 719 12.36 -8.30 -24.69
C THR A 719 12.80 -7.08 -23.88
N ILE A 720 12.13 -6.77 -22.77
CA ILE A 720 12.39 -5.57 -21.94
C ILE A 720 12.43 -5.94 -20.46
N GLY A 721 13.62 -5.88 -19.84
CA GLY A 721 13.82 -5.52 -18.42
C GLY A 721 13.21 -6.39 -17.31
N THR A 722 12.36 -7.36 -17.60
CA THR A 722 11.64 -8.17 -16.59
C THR A 722 12.27 -9.56 -16.43
N HIS A 723 12.26 -10.12 -15.22
CA HIS A 723 12.74 -11.49 -14.96
C HIS A 723 11.82 -12.60 -15.50
N GLY A 724 10.71 -12.26 -16.17
CA GLY A 724 9.77 -13.19 -16.81
C GLY A 724 9.24 -12.66 -18.15
N PRO A 725 8.62 -13.51 -19.00
CA PRO A 725 8.07 -13.10 -20.29
C PRO A 725 6.89 -12.14 -20.15
N ASN A 726 6.69 -11.28 -21.14
CA ASN A 726 5.65 -10.25 -21.20
C ASN A 726 4.95 -10.23 -22.58
N ILE A 727 4.04 -9.28 -22.80
CA ILE A 727 3.24 -9.16 -24.03
C ILE A 727 4.08 -8.97 -25.29
N ALA A 728 5.23 -8.29 -25.22
CA ALA A 728 6.12 -8.15 -26.37
C ALA A 728 6.73 -9.51 -26.74
N ASP A 729 7.12 -10.32 -25.75
CA ASP A 729 7.61 -11.69 -25.98
C ASP A 729 6.54 -12.60 -26.60
N VAL A 730 5.29 -12.49 -26.09
CA VAL A 730 4.11 -13.17 -26.64
C VAL A 730 3.93 -12.84 -28.12
N CYS A 731 4.22 -11.60 -28.53
CA CYS A 731 4.10 -11.15 -29.91
C CYS A 731 5.31 -11.52 -30.78
N LEU A 732 6.53 -11.52 -30.22
CA LEU A 732 7.78 -11.71 -30.95
C LEU A 732 7.94 -13.14 -31.47
N VAL A 733 7.66 -14.16 -30.64
CA VAL A 733 7.88 -15.57 -31.01
C VAL A 733 7.07 -15.97 -32.26
N PRO A 734 5.76 -15.70 -32.35
CA PRO A 734 5.00 -16.01 -33.55
C PRO A 734 5.43 -15.20 -34.79
N LEU A 735 5.90 -13.96 -34.61
CA LEU A 735 6.47 -13.15 -35.70
C LEU A 735 7.70 -13.84 -36.31
N LEU A 736 8.69 -14.19 -35.48
CA LEU A 736 9.94 -14.78 -35.96
C LEU A 736 9.73 -16.15 -36.61
N HIS A 737 8.83 -16.97 -36.04
CA HIS A 737 8.44 -18.24 -36.67
C HIS A 737 7.88 -18.03 -38.09
N ASN A 738 6.95 -17.09 -38.25
CA ASN A 738 6.34 -16.83 -39.54
C ASN A 738 7.31 -16.16 -40.52
N ALA A 739 8.18 -15.25 -40.05
CA ALA A 739 9.23 -14.65 -40.87
C ALA A 739 10.15 -15.71 -41.52
N ARG A 740 10.56 -16.73 -40.76
CA ARG A 740 11.32 -17.88 -41.31
C ARG A 740 10.55 -18.67 -42.35
N GLY A 741 9.23 -18.81 -42.16
CA GLY A 741 8.34 -19.44 -43.15
C GLY A 741 8.36 -18.74 -44.51
N TYR A 742 8.72 -17.46 -44.56
CA TYR A 742 8.88 -16.66 -45.79
C TYR A 742 10.33 -16.56 -46.28
N GLY A 743 11.25 -17.36 -45.74
CA GLY A 743 12.65 -17.39 -46.16
C GLY A 743 13.52 -16.27 -45.60
N ILE A 744 13.05 -15.53 -44.60
CA ILE A 744 13.84 -14.49 -43.92
C ILE A 744 14.79 -15.16 -42.93
N ASP A 745 16.08 -14.85 -43.05
CA ASP A 745 17.12 -15.38 -42.18
C ASP A 745 17.13 -14.64 -40.83
N SER A 746 16.50 -15.25 -39.82
CA SER A 746 16.46 -14.68 -38.47
C SER A 746 17.84 -14.57 -37.81
N SER A 747 18.85 -15.32 -38.30
CA SER A 747 20.21 -15.30 -37.71
C SER A 747 20.92 -13.95 -37.87
N LEU A 748 20.42 -13.09 -38.76
CA LEU A 748 20.87 -11.72 -38.93
C LEU A 748 20.46 -10.79 -37.76
N TYR A 749 19.57 -11.25 -36.88
CA TYR A 749 19.03 -10.50 -35.73
C TYR A 749 19.33 -11.24 -34.42
N PRO A 750 20.57 -11.12 -33.89
CA PRO A 750 21.03 -11.89 -32.74
C PRO A 750 20.27 -11.58 -31.44
N THR A 751 19.87 -10.34 -31.19
CA THR A 751 19.06 -10.00 -30.00
C THR A 751 17.68 -10.64 -30.10
N LEU A 752 16.99 -10.49 -31.24
CA LEU A 752 15.67 -11.13 -31.43
C LEU A 752 15.74 -12.66 -31.29
N THR A 753 16.76 -13.29 -31.87
CA THR A 753 16.96 -14.74 -31.79
C THR A 753 17.27 -15.21 -30.36
N SER A 754 18.05 -14.44 -29.60
CA SER A 754 18.35 -14.73 -28.19
C SER A 754 17.08 -14.69 -27.32
N ILE A 755 16.24 -13.66 -27.50
CA ILE A 755 14.97 -13.52 -26.79
C ILE A 755 14.03 -14.69 -27.12
N GLU A 756 13.89 -15.03 -28.41
CA GLU A 756 13.05 -16.17 -28.82
C GLU A 756 13.54 -17.49 -28.23
N MET A 757 14.85 -17.71 -28.17
CA MET A 757 15.44 -18.88 -27.53
C MET A 757 15.08 -18.94 -26.05
N ALA A 758 15.14 -17.82 -25.32
CA ALA A 758 14.70 -17.78 -23.92
C ALA A 758 13.20 -18.09 -23.77
N CYS A 759 12.37 -17.50 -24.63
CA CYS A 759 10.93 -17.70 -24.63
C CYS A 759 10.54 -19.16 -24.90
N THR A 760 11.15 -19.80 -25.90
CA THR A 760 10.87 -21.18 -26.29
C THR A 760 11.24 -22.21 -25.23
N HIS A 761 12.13 -21.88 -24.29
CA HIS A 761 12.40 -22.72 -23.11
C HIS A 761 11.37 -22.52 -21.98
N HIS A 762 10.60 -21.44 -22.01
CA HIS A 762 9.63 -21.12 -20.97
C HIS A 762 8.33 -21.92 -21.14
N PRO A 763 7.71 -22.44 -20.05
CA PRO A 763 6.54 -23.32 -20.12
C PRO A 763 5.35 -22.75 -20.90
N TRP A 764 5.17 -21.42 -20.89
CA TRP A 764 4.06 -20.76 -21.60
C TRP A 764 4.12 -20.97 -23.10
N PHE A 765 5.31 -20.83 -23.67
CA PHE A 765 5.53 -20.95 -25.11
C PHE A 765 5.57 -22.42 -25.52
N ARG A 766 6.21 -23.28 -24.72
CA ARG A 766 6.21 -24.74 -24.96
C ARG A 766 4.80 -25.33 -24.99
N GLY A 767 3.94 -24.91 -24.06
CA GLY A 767 2.55 -25.39 -23.99
C GLY A 767 1.62 -24.80 -25.06
N ALA A 768 2.07 -23.79 -25.80
CA ALA A 768 1.27 -23.10 -26.83
C ALA A 768 1.82 -23.25 -28.25
N ALA A 769 2.98 -23.91 -28.41
CA ALA A 769 3.65 -24.11 -29.69
C ALA A 769 2.73 -24.87 -30.67
N PRO A 770 2.73 -24.52 -31.97
CA PRO A 770 2.04 -25.30 -32.99
C PRO A 770 2.66 -26.71 -33.05
N GLU A 771 1.82 -27.75 -32.99
CA GLU A 771 2.23 -29.13 -33.31
C GLU A 771 2.37 -29.35 -34.83
#